data_AF-A0AAV0W2I7-F1
#
_entry.id   AF-A0AAV0W2I7-F1
#
_cell.length_a   1.000
_cell.length_b   1.000
_cell.length_c   1.000
_cell.angle_alpha   90.00
_cell.angle_beta   90.00
_cell.angle_gamma   90.00
#
_symmetry.space_group_name_H-M   'P 1'
#
loop_
_entity.id
_entity.type
_entity.pdbx_description
1 polymer ?
#
loop_
_entity_poly.entity_id
_entity_poly.type
_entity_poly.pdbx_seq_one_letter_code
_entity_poly.pdbx_strand_id
1 'polypeptide(L)'
;MNFNCEICQIGFSTKFSLNRHQKSLKCQSGEIKLKLSQCKCEVTFYKEHYGHKEIELQHVKIPDIKKHEIAAKLSQSVTFKRVLDDVRENIGNSLKREDLITLSDLHNIKQKYNLNLKDGQFHKSDATSVDMWVEQMKKEKENNCVIYYKRQGEVDDKGMLDLKDVCIILMDPGQKYMLHTFGQQKIVCIDGTHGLNGYDFELVTLMVVDDFGSGFLCCFTFTNLKDTNIYTIMFSAIKDVIGIIQPQTFMSDIVETFYFAWENIMGPVPHRILCSWHVDKAWRQNLTKIIGSQSKEKQSTVYKSLKVLQTMTSETELNQSLKEFSNVMKNDPDTKEFGLYFDRTYGNRTTLWAYCYRKGLGINCNMHLESMHKSIKYHYLNGCKVGRLDKSILIIRRYTRDKKVERMVKLTKGKSTTRIQEIKKRHIKSITMNLKINFDNNNTWNVESENVPNQLYIVKQVNNEICCAMVCSACKICIHTFEYSCLDYSIKSIICKHIHFIALNIIESENKLLEDLTTHPTQETDADVTVTSTKTNKQSETEELEVHMKTLGNPKKDENIYAKFKEKATSMINKITSIQNPDHLKVAMQKLEALDAFIDVTSKETATGTEFIKTNSDPSNKKIITQTNFYSTKNKRRKIENDLTKPSRLETRDLSDLFLNKKLNVLKEQDIEHSYFKEH
;
A
#
# COMPACT_ATOMS: atom_id res chain seq x y z
N MET A 1 11.88 -36.48 49.96
CA MET A 1 11.97 -37.58 50.95
C MET A 1 10.83 -38.55 50.69
N ASN A 2 11.00 -39.84 50.99
CA ASN A 2 9.96 -40.84 50.86
C ASN A 2 9.37 -41.14 52.23
N PHE A 3 8.04 -41.17 52.33
CA PHE A 3 7.32 -41.58 53.52
C PHE A 3 6.45 -42.79 53.19
N ASN A 4 6.51 -43.81 54.04
CA ASN A 4 5.61 -44.95 54.01
C ASN A 4 4.64 -44.85 55.18
N CYS A 5 3.35 -45.01 54.89
CA CYS A 5 2.33 -45.18 55.93
C CYS A 5 2.25 -46.67 56.29
N GLU A 6 2.53 -47.01 57.54
CA GLU A 6 2.54 -48.42 58.00
C GLU A 6 1.13 -49.06 58.04
N ILE A 7 0.06 -48.27 57.92
CA ILE A 7 -1.32 -48.78 57.96
C ILE A 7 -1.87 -49.10 56.56
N CYS A 8 -1.54 -48.31 55.54
CA CYS A 8 -2.05 -48.51 54.18
C CYS A 8 -1.03 -49.02 53.17
N GLN A 9 0.25 -49.16 53.55
CA GLN A 9 1.37 -49.60 52.70
C GLN A 9 1.53 -48.86 51.35
N ILE A 10 1.01 -47.63 51.23
CA ILE A 10 1.21 -46.79 50.05
C ILE A 10 2.36 -45.81 50.31
N GLY A 11 3.38 -45.84 49.45
CA GLY A 11 4.53 -44.95 49.52
C GLY A 11 4.29 -43.65 48.76
N PHE A 12 4.57 -42.51 49.42
CA PHE A 12 4.54 -41.20 48.78
C PHE A 12 5.94 -40.65 48.62
N SER A 13 6.30 -40.25 47.39
CA SER A 13 7.53 -39.51 47.12
C SER A 13 7.20 -38.04 46.81
N THR A 14 7.82 -37.12 47.54
CA THR A 14 7.86 -35.70 47.17
C THR A 14 9.30 -35.28 46.90
N LYS A 15 9.54 -34.82 45.66
CA LYS A 15 10.79 -34.16 45.27
C LYS A 15 10.71 -32.69 45.69
N PHE A 16 11.52 -32.30 46.67
CA PHE A 16 11.81 -30.90 46.93
C PHE A 16 13.09 -30.51 46.18
N SER A 17 13.00 -29.51 45.31
CA SER A 17 14.16 -28.82 44.76
C SER A 17 14.57 -27.69 45.70
N LEU A 18 15.63 -27.90 46.49
CA LEU A 18 16.28 -26.85 47.27
C LEU A 18 17.13 -25.99 46.33
N ASN A 19 16.57 -24.88 45.84
CA ASN A 19 17.39 -23.83 45.24
C ASN A 19 18.11 -23.07 46.37
N ARG A 20 19.41 -23.33 46.48
CA ARG A 20 20.33 -22.57 47.34
C ARG A 20 20.64 -21.24 46.64
N HIS A 21 19.85 -20.20 46.91
CA HIS A 21 20.19 -18.84 46.49
C HIS A 21 20.52 -17.96 47.69
N GLN A 22 21.66 -17.27 47.58
CA GLN A 22 22.12 -16.20 48.46
C GLN A 22 20.96 -15.28 48.87
N LYS A 23 20.93 -14.93 50.16
CA LYS A 23 20.08 -13.87 50.72
C LYS A 23 20.35 -12.53 50.01
N SER A 24 19.68 -12.28 48.90
CA SER A 24 19.34 -10.92 48.49
C SER A 24 17.97 -10.59 49.07
N LEU A 25 17.79 -9.41 49.68
CA LEU A 25 16.50 -8.89 50.12
C LEU A 25 15.53 -8.78 48.92
N LYS A 26 14.82 -9.86 48.60
CA LYS A 26 13.72 -9.85 47.64
C LYS A 26 12.49 -10.49 48.27
N CYS A 27 11.38 -9.77 48.13
CA CYS A 27 10.02 -10.11 48.54
C CYS A 27 9.66 -11.56 48.19
N GLN A 28 9.36 -12.39 49.20
CA GLN A 28 8.85 -13.75 49.01
C GLN A 28 7.32 -13.69 48.93
N SER A 29 6.75 -14.25 47.85
CA SER A 29 5.30 -14.31 47.63
C SER A 29 4.59 -15.18 48.67
N GLY A 30 3.40 -14.76 49.09
CA GLY A 30 2.60 -15.31 50.20
C GLY A 30 2.71 -16.82 50.42
N GLU A 31 2.94 -17.20 51.69
CA GLU A 31 3.10 -18.58 52.14
C GLU A 31 1.70 -19.21 52.33
N ILE A 32 1.45 -20.36 51.71
CA ILE A 32 0.29 -21.21 52.04
C ILE A 32 0.81 -22.32 52.94
N LYS A 33 0.46 -22.27 54.23
CA LYS A 33 0.75 -23.36 55.16
C LYS A 33 -0.46 -24.29 55.21
N LEU A 34 -0.23 -25.53 54.80
CA LEU A 34 -1.22 -26.59 54.86
C LEU A 34 -0.89 -27.49 56.04
N LYS A 35 -1.80 -27.57 57.02
CA LYS A 35 -1.65 -28.48 58.15
C LYS A 35 -2.69 -29.59 58.02
N LEU A 36 -2.21 -30.81 57.88
CA LEU A 36 -3.04 -32.01 57.81
C LEU A 36 -3.03 -32.67 59.19
N SER A 37 -4.20 -32.79 59.81
CA SER A 37 -4.43 -33.65 60.97
C SER A 37 -5.49 -34.69 60.63
N GLN A 38 -5.55 -35.77 61.42
CA GLN A 38 -6.13 -37.08 61.08
C GLN A 38 -7.56 -37.12 60.51
N CYS A 39 -8.32 -36.01 60.50
CA CYS A 39 -9.59 -35.88 59.75
C CYS A 39 -9.92 -34.43 59.31
N LYS A 40 -8.95 -33.50 59.28
CA LYS A 40 -9.22 -32.09 58.93
C LYS A 40 -8.02 -31.45 58.20
N CYS A 41 -8.32 -30.73 57.12
CA CYS A 41 -7.34 -29.92 56.40
C CYS A 41 -7.51 -28.46 56.80
N GLU A 42 -6.49 -27.88 57.42
CA GLU A 42 -6.49 -26.48 57.83
C GLU A 42 -5.48 -25.71 56.97
N VAL A 43 -5.98 -24.71 56.25
CA VAL A 43 -5.19 -23.89 55.32
C VAL A 43 -5.03 -22.50 55.90
N THR A 44 -3.79 -22.13 56.22
CA THR A 44 -3.46 -20.78 56.65
C THR A 44 -2.87 -20.03 55.46
N PHE A 45 -3.62 -19.05 54.95
CA PHE A 45 -3.21 -18.18 53.86
C PHE A 45 -2.68 -16.85 54.42
N TYR A 46 -1.40 -16.58 54.22
CA TYR A 46 -0.81 -15.29 54.55
C TYR A 46 -0.87 -14.38 53.33
N LYS A 47 -1.77 -13.39 53.38
CA LYS A 47 -2.00 -12.42 52.31
C LYS A 47 -0.83 -11.43 52.16
N GLU A 48 -0.07 -11.20 53.24
CA GLU A 48 1.01 -10.22 53.32
C GLU A 48 2.36 -10.86 52.97
N HIS A 49 3.20 -10.10 52.26
CA HIS A 49 4.54 -10.53 51.87
C HIS A 49 5.55 -10.15 52.96
N TYR A 50 6.56 -10.99 53.21
CA TYR A 50 7.59 -10.68 54.22
C TYR A 50 8.34 -9.38 53.85
N GLY A 51 8.24 -8.37 54.72
CA GLY A 51 8.85 -7.04 54.52
C GLY A 51 7.89 -5.94 54.03
N HIS A 52 6.62 -6.25 53.77
CA HIS A 52 5.63 -5.28 53.29
C HIS A 52 4.44 -5.22 54.26
N LYS A 53 4.15 -4.03 54.81
CA LYS A 53 3.08 -3.81 55.80
C LYS A 53 1.71 -3.49 55.18
N GLU A 54 1.69 -3.15 53.89
CA GLU A 54 0.47 -2.79 53.15
C GLU A 54 0.42 -3.51 51.80
N ILE A 55 -0.79 -3.67 51.25
CA ILE A 55 -0.99 -4.24 49.91
C ILE A 55 -0.48 -3.23 48.88
N GLU A 56 0.76 -3.39 48.46
CA GLU A 56 1.33 -2.56 47.40
C GLU A 56 0.71 -2.94 46.06
N LEU A 57 0.07 -1.97 45.39
CA LEU A 57 -0.63 -2.18 44.12
C LEU A 57 0.25 -2.82 43.03
N GLN A 58 1.57 -2.58 43.06
CA GLN A 58 2.55 -3.16 42.14
C GLN A 58 2.66 -4.69 42.24
N HIS A 59 2.26 -5.27 43.38
CA HIS A 59 2.29 -6.72 43.63
C HIS A 59 0.92 -7.39 43.49
N VAL A 60 -0.14 -6.60 43.29
CA VAL A 60 -1.50 -7.12 43.08
C VAL A 60 -1.67 -7.56 41.63
N LYS A 61 -2.30 -8.73 41.43
CA LYS A 61 -2.65 -9.24 40.09
C LYS A 61 -3.87 -8.49 39.55
N ILE A 62 -3.93 -8.28 38.24
CA ILE A 62 -5.14 -7.79 37.58
C ILE A 62 -6.28 -8.79 37.86
N PRO A 63 -7.47 -8.35 38.31
CA PRO A 63 -8.62 -9.22 38.49
C PRO A 63 -8.96 -9.99 37.22
N ASP A 64 -9.35 -11.26 37.33
CA ASP A 64 -9.63 -12.09 36.14
C ASP A 64 -10.84 -11.58 35.35
N ILE A 65 -11.88 -11.07 36.03
CA ILE A 65 -13.01 -10.38 35.39
C ILE A 65 -12.50 -9.26 34.48
N LYS A 66 -11.59 -8.41 34.97
CA LYS A 66 -11.03 -7.33 34.18
C LYS A 66 -10.20 -7.83 32.99
N LYS A 67 -9.43 -8.92 33.17
CA LYS A 67 -8.72 -9.56 32.06
C LYS A 67 -9.68 -10.09 31.00
N HIS A 68 -10.83 -10.64 31.39
CA HIS A 68 -11.86 -11.10 30.46
C HIS A 68 -12.49 -9.93 29.69
N GLU A 69 -12.86 -8.84 30.36
CA GLU A 69 -13.38 -7.63 29.70
C GLU A 69 -12.40 -7.09 28.65
N ILE A 70 -11.12 -7.00 29.01
CA ILE A 70 -10.06 -6.57 28.09
C ILE A 70 -9.94 -7.57 26.94
N ALA A 71 -9.93 -8.87 27.22
CA ALA A 71 -9.85 -9.89 26.19
C ALA A 71 -11.04 -9.81 25.22
N ALA A 72 -12.26 -9.57 25.73
CA ALA A 72 -13.45 -9.36 24.93
C ALA A 72 -13.30 -8.13 24.01
N LYS A 73 -12.90 -6.98 24.56
CA LYS A 73 -12.60 -5.77 23.77
C LYS A 73 -11.54 -6.02 22.70
N LEU A 74 -10.42 -6.67 23.05
CA LEU A 74 -9.36 -7.02 22.10
C LEU A 74 -9.85 -8.00 21.03
N SER A 75 -10.72 -8.94 21.40
CA SER A 75 -11.32 -9.90 20.47
C SER A 75 -12.24 -9.24 19.44
N GLN A 76 -12.80 -8.07 19.78
CA GLN A 76 -13.59 -7.19 18.93
C GLN A 76 -12.72 -6.17 18.15
N SER A 77 -11.41 -6.37 18.11
CA SER A 77 -10.44 -5.51 17.40
C SER A 77 -10.27 -4.11 17.99
N VAL A 78 -10.66 -3.88 19.25
CA VAL A 78 -10.32 -2.63 19.95
C VAL A 78 -8.81 -2.54 20.11
N THR A 79 -8.21 -1.41 19.72
CA THR A 79 -6.76 -1.23 19.77
C THR A 79 -6.24 -1.15 21.20
N PHE A 80 -4.98 -1.54 21.41
CA PHE A 80 -4.33 -1.41 22.72
C PHE A 80 -4.36 0.03 23.22
N LYS A 81 -4.14 1.00 22.31
CA LYS A 81 -4.23 2.41 22.64
C LYS A 81 -5.62 2.78 23.18
N ARG A 82 -6.68 2.38 22.48
CA ARG A 82 -8.05 2.68 22.93
C ARG A 82 -8.39 2.01 24.25
N VAL A 83 -7.94 0.77 24.47
CA VAL A 83 -8.11 0.11 25.78
C VAL A 83 -7.38 0.88 26.88
N LEU A 84 -6.15 1.35 26.64
CA LEU A 84 -5.40 2.15 27.62
C LEU A 84 -6.05 3.52 27.87
N ASP A 85 -6.52 4.19 26.82
CA ASP A 85 -7.21 5.47 26.92
C ASP A 85 -8.52 5.29 27.72
N ASP A 86 -9.33 4.28 27.43
CA ASP A 86 -10.52 3.93 28.20
C ASP A 86 -10.19 3.69 29.69
N VAL A 87 -9.09 2.98 30.00
CA VAL A 87 -8.68 2.75 31.40
C VAL A 87 -8.26 4.06 32.07
N ARG A 88 -7.48 4.89 31.38
CA ARG A 88 -6.94 6.15 31.90
C ARG A 88 -8.01 7.23 32.09
N GLU A 89 -9.02 7.26 31.23
CA GLU A 89 -10.17 8.18 31.32
C GLU A 89 -11.10 7.85 32.49
N ASN A 90 -11.04 6.62 33.02
CA ASN A 90 -11.92 6.14 34.09
C ASN A 90 -11.20 5.89 35.42
N ILE A 91 -10.01 6.47 35.62
CA ILE A 91 -9.29 6.38 36.89
C ILE A 91 -10.05 7.18 37.94
N GLY A 92 -10.57 6.48 38.96
CA GLY A 92 -11.30 7.09 40.07
C GLY A 92 -10.38 7.71 41.13
N ASN A 93 -10.99 8.20 42.22
CA ASN A 93 -10.26 8.84 43.32
C ASN A 93 -9.39 7.88 44.14
N SER A 94 -9.63 6.57 44.08
CA SER A 94 -8.78 5.55 44.68
C SER A 94 -8.16 4.66 43.62
N LEU A 95 -6.82 4.60 43.62
CA LEU A 95 -6.06 3.87 42.62
C LEU A 95 -6.16 2.36 42.87
N LYS A 96 -6.59 1.60 41.86
CA LYS A 96 -6.69 0.15 41.87
C LYS A 96 -5.69 -0.47 40.89
N ARG A 97 -5.45 -1.77 41.02
CA ARG A 97 -4.56 -2.50 40.08
C ARG A 97 -5.04 -2.42 38.63
N GLU A 98 -6.36 -2.39 38.41
CA GLU A 98 -6.96 -2.26 37.08
C GLU A 98 -6.77 -0.89 36.43
N ASP A 99 -6.46 0.15 37.20
CA ASP A 99 -6.15 1.49 36.67
C ASP A 99 -4.71 1.56 36.14
N LEU A 100 -3.86 0.64 36.60
CA LEU A 100 -2.43 0.54 36.27
C LEU A 100 -2.15 -0.47 35.15
N ILE A 101 -3.09 -0.63 34.21
CA ILE A 101 -2.89 -1.52 33.06
C ILE A 101 -1.81 -0.94 32.15
N THR A 102 -0.82 -1.75 31.85
CA THR A 102 0.28 -1.41 30.95
C THR A 102 0.12 -2.07 29.57
N LEU A 103 0.90 -1.61 28.59
CA LEU A 103 1.02 -2.30 27.29
C LEU A 103 1.43 -3.77 27.46
N SER A 104 2.34 -4.05 28.39
CA SER A 104 2.78 -5.42 28.70
C SER A 104 1.64 -6.29 29.22
N ASP A 105 0.77 -5.73 30.07
CA ASP A 105 -0.41 -6.44 30.56
C ASP A 105 -1.36 -6.81 29.42
N LEU A 106 -1.60 -5.89 28.48
CA LEU A 106 -2.41 -6.16 27.29
C LEU A 106 -1.80 -7.24 26.39
N HIS A 107 -0.49 -7.24 26.22
CA HIS A 107 0.22 -8.31 25.50
C HIS A 107 0.06 -9.66 26.20
N ASN A 108 0.20 -9.71 27.52
CA ASN A 108 0.06 -10.92 28.32
C ASN A 108 -1.37 -11.46 28.26
N ILE A 109 -2.38 -10.59 28.38
CA ILE A 109 -3.80 -10.95 28.22
C ILE A 109 -4.04 -11.51 26.81
N LYS A 110 -3.60 -10.80 25.77
CA LYS A 110 -3.74 -11.25 24.38
C LYS A 110 -3.13 -12.63 24.14
N GLN A 111 -1.96 -12.90 24.73
CA GLN A 111 -1.33 -14.22 24.70
C GLN A 111 -2.14 -15.27 25.46
N LYS A 112 -2.55 -14.97 26.70
CA LYS A 112 -3.32 -15.88 27.57
C LYS A 112 -4.61 -16.36 26.89
N TYR A 113 -5.33 -15.47 26.19
CA TYR A 113 -6.58 -15.79 25.50
C TYR A 113 -6.40 -16.16 24.02
N ASN A 114 -5.17 -16.45 23.56
CA ASN A 114 -4.86 -16.83 22.18
C ASN A 114 -5.42 -15.89 21.09
N LEU A 115 -5.59 -14.62 21.41
CA LEU A 115 -6.12 -13.62 20.47
C LEU A 115 -5.12 -13.30 19.35
N ASN A 116 -3.86 -13.71 19.49
CA ASN A 116 -2.85 -13.65 18.42
C ASN A 116 -3.25 -14.48 17.18
N LEU A 117 -4.10 -15.50 17.33
CA LEU A 117 -4.65 -16.28 16.21
C LEU A 117 -5.49 -15.39 15.27
N LYS A 118 -6.24 -14.42 15.82
CA LYS A 118 -7.00 -13.43 15.03
C LYS A 118 -6.09 -12.49 14.23
N ASP A 119 -4.83 -12.37 14.65
CA ASP A 119 -3.78 -11.63 13.97
C ASP A 119 -2.85 -12.53 13.15
N GLY A 120 -3.30 -13.75 12.81
CA GLY A 120 -2.61 -14.64 11.88
C GLY A 120 -1.39 -15.35 12.46
N GLN A 121 -1.13 -15.21 13.76
CA GLN A 121 -0.03 -15.90 14.44
C GLN A 121 -0.49 -17.26 14.98
N PHE A 122 -0.32 -18.31 14.18
CA PHE A 122 -0.70 -19.68 14.51
C PHE A 122 0.30 -20.38 15.44
N HIS A 123 1.56 -19.94 15.46
CA HIS A 123 2.61 -20.57 16.25
C HIS A 123 3.64 -19.57 16.80
N LYS A 124 4.38 -19.97 17.86
CA LYS A 124 5.46 -19.15 18.43
C LYS A 124 6.63 -19.01 17.45
N SER A 125 7.05 -20.10 16.81
CA SER A 125 7.94 -20.03 15.63
C SER A 125 7.18 -19.42 14.44
N ASP A 126 7.78 -18.43 13.80
CA ASP A 126 7.20 -17.72 12.66
C ASP A 126 7.13 -18.60 11.41
N ALA A 127 8.22 -19.31 11.08
CA ALA A 127 8.24 -20.26 9.97
C ALA A 127 7.13 -21.31 10.09
N THR A 128 6.95 -21.89 11.29
CA THR A 128 5.86 -22.85 11.54
C THR A 128 4.48 -22.19 11.46
N SER A 129 4.36 -20.93 11.85
CA SER A 129 3.10 -20.16 11.75
C SER A 129 2.70 -19.95 10.30
N VAL A 130 3.68 -19.60 9.45
CA VAL A 130 3.53 -19.50 8.00
C VAL A 130 3.19 -20.84 7.37
N ASP A 131 3.89 -21.92 7.73
CA ASP A 131 3.59 -23.29 7.26
C ASP A 131 2.13 -23.67 7.55
N MET A 132 1.70 -23.49 8.81
CA MET A 132 0.32 -23.77 9.22
C MET A 132 -0.70 -22.96 8.42
N TRP A 133 -0.39 -21.69 8.14
CA TRP A 133 -1.24 -20.82 7.34
C TRP A 133 -1.31 -21.28 5.88
N VAL A 134 -0.17 -21.61 5.25
CA VAL A 134 -0.11 -22.13 3.87
C VAL A 134 -0.92 -23.42 3.74
N GLU A 135 -0.75 -24.36 4.68
CA GLU A 135 -1.51 -25.62 4.69
C GLU A 135 -3.01 -25.41 4.95
N GLN A 136 -3.39 -24.31 5.60
CA GLN A 136 -4.79 -23.90 5.69
C GLN A 136 -5.30 -23.37 4.34
N MET A 137 -4.54 -22.50 3.67
CA MET A 137 -4.94 -21.92 2.38
C MET A 137 -5.07 -22.97 1.28
N LYS A 138 -4.18 -23.98 1.24
CA LYS A 138 -4.27 -25.11 0.29
C LYS A 138 -5.62 -25.86 0.38
N LYS A 139 -6.28 -25.83 1.55
CA LYS A 139 -7.60 -26.46 1.76
C LYS A 139 -8.77 -25.60 1.28
N GLU A 140 -8.55 -24.33 0.95
CA GLU A 140 -9.58 -23.42 0.46
C GLU A 140 -9.93 -23.65 -1.03
N LYS A 141 -9.38 -24.69 -1.66
CA LYS A 141 -9.64 -25.11 -3.05
C LYS A 141 -9.55 -23.92 -4.02
N GLU A 142 -10.67 -23.51 -4.60
CA GLU A 142 -10.77 -22.40 -5.56
C GLU A 142 -10.29 -21.06 -4.98
N ASN A 143 -10.41 -20.87 -3.65
CA ASN A 143 -9.98 -19.65 -2.96
C ASN A 143 -8.52 -19.70 -2.49
N ASN A 144 -7.77 -20.77 -2.77
CA ASN A 144 -6.36 -20.86 -2.41
C ASN A 144 -5.56 -19.73 -3.08
N CYS A 145 -4.99 -18.85 -2.25
CA CYS A 145 -4.17 -17.75 -2.72
C CYS A 145 -2.68 -18.09 -2.83
N VAL A 146 -2.23 -19.25 -2.37
CA VAL A 146 -0.82 -19.66 -2.45
C VAL A 146 -0.61 -20.41 -3.76
N ILE A 147 0.08 -19.80 -4.72
CA ILE A 147 0.36 -20.40 -6.03
C ILE A 147 1.75 -21.03 -6.11
N TYR A 148 2.66 -20.66 -5.21
CA TYR A 148 3.95 -21.33 -5.03
C TYR A 148 4.42 -21.15 -3.58
N TYR A 149 4.98 -22.21 -3.01
CA TYR A 149 5.56 -22.17 -1.67
C TYR A 149 6.75 -23.10 -1.56
N LYS A 150 7.89 -22.53 -1.14
CA LYS A 150 9.11 -23.25 -0.80
C LYS A 150 9.65 -22.69 0.51
N ARG A 151 9.82 -23.55 1.51
CA ARG A 151 10.37 -23.18 2.82
C ARG A 151 11.87 -23.50 2.93
N GLN A 152 12.50 -22.94 3.94
CA GLN A 152 13.90 -23.24 4.26
C GLN A 152 14.03 -24.68 4.80
N GLY A 153 15.10 -25.36 4.42
CA GLY A 153 15.38 -26.75 4.76
C GLY A 153 14.68 -27.79 3.90
N GLU A 154 13.83 -27.37 2.95
CA GLU A 154 13.17 -28.25 1.99
C GLU A 154 13.87 -28.16 0.62
N VAL A 155 13.99 -29.31 -0.05
CA VAL A 155 14.48 -29.40 -1.43
C VAL A 155 13.40 -28.85 -2.35
N ASP A 156 13.75 -27.97 -3.27
CA ASP A 156 12.81 -27.51 -4.28
C ASP A 156 12.60 -28.61 -5.32
N ASP A 157 11.35 -29.02 -5.52
CA ASP A 157 10.97 -30.07 -6.47
C ASP A 157 11.40 -29.72 -7.91
N LYS A 158 11.49 -28.42 -8.23
CA LYS A 158 11.94 -27.93 -9.54
C LYS A 158 13.46 -27.76 -9.64
N GLY A 159 14.21 -27.98 -8.55
CA GLY A 159 15.67 -27.87 -8.49
C GLY A 159 16.20 -26.46 -8.76
N MET A 160 15.37 -25.42 -8.61
CA MET A 160 15.72 -24.03 -8.94
C MET A 160 16.11 -23.20 -7.71
N LEU A 161 15.82 -23.69 -6.50
CA LEU A 161 16.13 -23.03 -5.23
C LEU A 161 16.98 -23.91 -4.31
N ASP A 162 17.95 -23.30 -3.62
CA ASP A 162 18.79 -24.00 -2.64
C ASP A 162 17.99 -24.28 -1.36
N LEU A 163 18.46 -25.23 -0.54
CA LEU A 163 17.86 -25.56 0.77
C LEU A 163 17.60 -24.34 1.65
N LYS A 164 18.50 -23.35 1.67
CA LYS A 164 18.40 -22.14 2.50
C LYS A 164 17.34 -21.14 2.02
N ASP A 165 16.87 -21.27 0.78
CA ASP A 165 16.02 -20.26 0.17
C ASP A 165 14.57 -20.39 0.62
N VAL A 166 13.86 -19.28 0.58
CA VAL A 166 12.43 -19.19 0.86
C VAL A 166 11.75 -18.43 -0.26
N CYS A 167 10.59 -18.93 -0.67
CA CYS A 167 9.76 -18.27 -1.67
C CYS A 167 8.29 -18.54 -1.37
N ILE A 168 7.50 -17.47 -1.27
CA ILE A 168 6.04 -17.54 -1.13
C ILE A 168 5.44 -16.64 -2.18
N ILE A 169 4.64 -17.19 -3.09
CA ILE A 169 3.97 -16.43 -4.14
C ILE A 169 2.46 -16.49 -3.89
N LEU A 170 1.88 -15.31 -3.69
CA LEU A 170 0.49 -15.12 -3.33
C LEU A 170 -0.28 -14.42 -4.45
N MET A 171 -1.32 -15.09 -4.93
CA MET A 171 -2.23 -14.62 -5.96
C MET A 171 -3.61 -15.26 -5.79
N ASP A 172 -4.55 -14.54 -5.20
CA ASP A 172 -5.92 -15.01 -5.03
C ASP A 172 -6.75 -14.91 -6.33
N PRO A 173 -7.94 -15.55 -6.42
CA PRO A 173 -8.73 -15.56 -7.66
C PRO A 173 -9.14 -14.18 -8.17
N GLY A 174 -9.43 -13.24 -7.28
CA GLY A 174 -9.76 -11.87 -7.65
C GLY A 174 -8.53 -11.15 -8.23
N GLN A 175 -7.34 -11.44 -7.71
CA GLN A 175 -6.10 -10.94 -8.28
C GLN A 175 -5.77 -11.58 -9.64
N LYS A 176 -6.05 -12.87 -9.82
CA LYS A 176 -5.96 -13.58 -11.12
C LYS A 176 -6.83 -12.91 -12.17
N TYR A 177 -8.09 -12.68 -11.85
CA TYR A 177 -9.02 -11.98 -12.73
C TYR A 177 -8.50 -10.59 -13.12
N MET A 178 -8.02 -9.82 -12.14
CA MET A 178 -7.50 -8.48 -12.38
C MET A 178 -6.26 -8.48 -13.28
N LEU A 179 -5.31 -9.41 -13.05
CA LEU A 179 -4.11 -9.51 -13.88
C LEU A 179 -4.43 -9.97 -15.30
N HIS A 180 -5.32 -10.94 -15.45
CA HIS A 180 -5.75 -11.41 -16.75
C HIS A 180 -6.49 -10.32 -17.53
N THR A 181 -7.37 -9.57 -16.87
CA THR A 181 -8.20 -8.54 -17.52
C THR A 181 -7.44 -7.26 -17.84
N PHE A 182 -6.61 -6.80 -16.90
CA PHE A 182 -5.93 -5.50 -17.00
C PHE A 182 -4.43 -5.61 -17.27
N GLY A 183 -3.86 -6.82 -17.28
CA GLY A 183 -2.48 -7.05 -17.71
C GLY A 183 -2.35 -7.13 -19.24
N GLN A 184 -3.41 -7.50 -19.95
CA GLN A 184 -3.39 -7.61 -21.41
C GLN A 184 -3.52 -6.23 -22.05
N GLN A 185 -2.61 -5.93 -23.00
CA GLN A 185 -2.60 -4.71 -23.83
C GLN A 185 -2.63 -3.39 -23.04
N LYS A 186 -2.32 -3.43 -21.74
CA LYS A 186 -2.31 -2.27 -20.84
C LYS A 186 -0.96 -2.18 -20.12
N ILE A 187 -0.97 -1.76 -18.87
CA ILE A 187 0.22 -1.43 -18.09
C ILE A 187 0.38 -2.46 -16.97
N VAL A 188 1.52 -3.14 -16.96
CA VAL A 188 1.99 -3.96 -15.85
C VAL A 188 3.16 -3.27 -15.18
N CYS A 189 3.13 -3.22 -13.86
CA CYS A 189 4.16 -2.60 -13.02
C CYS A 189 4.67 -3.60 -11.99
N ILE A 190 5.97 -3.59 -11.71
CA ILE A 190 6.59 -4.42 -10.68
C ILE A 190 7.54 -3.58 -9.82
N ASP A 191 7.58 -3.89 -8.52
CA ASP A 191 8.45 -3.22 -7.56
C ASP A 191 8.85 -4.15 -6.41
N GLY A 192 10.12 -4.08 -6.02
CA GLY A 192 10.69 -4.80 -4.90
C GLY A 192 10.83 -3.91 -3.66
N THR A 193 10.44 -4.40 -2.49
CA THR A 193 10.56 -3.65 -1.24
C THR A 193 11.12 -4.41 -0.07
N HIS A 194 11.83 -3.67 0.78
CA HIS A 194 12.53 -4.20 1.95
C HIS A 194 11.91 -3.69 3.25
N GLY A 195 12.17 -4.40 4.34
CA GLY A 195 11.83 -3.96 5.70
C GLY A 195 10.36 -4.13 6.09
N LEU A 196 9.59 -4.94 5.35
CA LEU A 196 8.24 -5.32 5.75
C LEU A 196 8.20 -6.51 6.71
N ASN A 197 9.32 -7.20 6.94
CA ASN A 197 9.47 -8.29 7.90
C ASN A 197 10.84 -8.15 8.61
N GLY A 198 11.06 -8.93 9.68
CA GLY A 198 12.29 -8.89 10.47
C GLY A 198 13.46 -9.69 9.90
N TYR A 199 13.28 -10.37 8.76
CA TYR A 199 14.28 -11.26 8.15
C TYR A 199 14.98 -10.65 6.92
N ASP A 200 14.66 -9.39 6.59
CA ASP A 200 15.08 -8.72 5.35
C ASP A 200 14.64 -9.45 4.06
N PHE A 201 13.57 -10.26 4.14
CA PHE A 201 12.97 -10.80 2.93
C PHE A 201 12.37 -9.67 2.10
N GLU A 202 12.62 -9.70 0.81
CA GLU A 202 12.03 -8.80 -0.15
C GLU A 202 10.56 -9.16 -0.37
N LEU A 203 9.71 -8.13 -0.36
CA LEU A 203 8.36 -8.21 -0.92
C LEU A 203 8.39 -7.63 -2.32
N VAL A 204 8.22 -8.48 -3.32
CA VAL A 204 7.98 -8.07 -4.70
C VAL A 204 6.47 -7.99 -4.95
N THR A 205 6.03 -6.91 -5.57
CA THR A 205 4.62 -6.67 -5.88
C THR A 205 4.42 -6.44 -7.36
N LEU A 206 3.59 -7.28 -8.00
CA LEU A 206 3.11 -7.08 -9.36
C LEU A 206 1.75 -6.37 -9.33
N MET A 207 1.58 -5.36 -10.17
CA MET A 207 0.41 -4.49 -10.20
C MET A 207 -0.02 -4.19 -11.63
N VAL A 208 -1.31 -4.02 -11.86
CA VAL A 208 -1.90 -3.53 -13.12
C VAL A 208 -2.56 -2.17 -12.91
N VAL A 209 -2.78 -1.44 -13.99
CA VAL A 209 -3.62 -0.24 -13.99
C VAL A 209 -5.00 -0.59 -14.52
N ASP A 210 -6.03 -0.35 -13.72
CA ASP A 210 -7.41 -0.62 -14.08
C ASP A 210 -8.01 0.45 -15.00
N ASP A 211 -9.25 0.21 -15.45
CA ASP A 211 -10.07 1.11 -16.26
C ASP A 211 -10.40 2.46 -15.61
N PHE A 212 -10.27 2.56 -14.29
CA PHE A 212 -10.37 3.83 -13.55
C PHE A 212 -9.02 4.56 -13.43
N GLY A 213 -7.97 4.03 -14.07
CA GLY A 213 -6.61 4.50 -13.94
C GLY A 213 -6.06 4.37 -12.53
N SER A 214 -6.53 3.38 -11.76
CA SER A 214 -6.06 3.06 -10.41
C SER A 214 -5.15 1.82 -10.46
N GLY A 215 -4.09 1.81 -9.66
CA GLY A 215 -3.27 0.61 -9.47
C GLY A 215 -4.00 -0.47 -8.68
N PHE A 216 -4.00 -1.71 -9.17
CA PHE A 216 -4.51 -2.89 -8.48
C PHE A 216 -3.43 -3.96 -8.35
N LEU A 217 -3.24 -4.47 -7.12
CA LEU A 217 -2.16 -5.40 -6.80
C LEU A 217 -2.57 -6.83 -7.15
N CYS A 218 -1.78 -7.46 -8.01
CA CYS A 218 -2.12 -8.72 -8.63
C CYS A 218 -1.31 -9.90 -8.09
N CYS A 219 -0.10 -9.68 -7.61
CA CYS A 219 0.71 -10.76 -7.05
C CYS A 219 1.69 -10.23 -6.02
N PHE A 220 1.96 -11.02 -5.00
CA PHE A 220 2.96 -10.73 -3.97
C PHE A 220 3.93 -11.90 -3.84
N THR A 221 5.22 -11.60 -3.82
CA THR A 221 6.27 -12.60 -3.63
C THR A 221 7.13 -12.22 -2.44
N PHE A 222 7.23 -13.10 -1.47
CA PHE A 222 8.19 -13.00 -0.37
C PHE A 222 9.37 -13.91 -0.63
N THR A 223 10.58 -13.38 -0.59
CA THR A 223 11.80 -14.17 -0.82
C THR A 223 13.04 -13.55 -0.17
N ASN A 224 14.05 -14.37 0.12
CA ASN A 224 15.38 -13.94 0.55
C ASN A 224 16.34 -13.67 -0.64
N LEU A 225 15.90 -13.88 -1.89
CA LEU A 225 16.69 -13.69 -3.11
C LEU A 225 16.26 -12.43 -3.87
N LYS A 226 17.15 -11.87 -4.70
CA LYS A 226 16.91 -10.63 -5.46
C LYS A 226 17.43 -10.67 -6.90
N ASP A 227 17.46 -11.86 -7.49
CA ASP A 227 18.06 -12.13 -8.80
C ASP A 227 17.04 -12.52 -9.88
N THR A 228 17.51 -12.66 -11.11
CA THR A 228 16.67 -13.05 -12.26
C THR A 228 16.05 -14.43 -12.09
N ASN A 229 16.70 -15.37 -11.37
CA ASN A 229 16.22 -16.74 -11.23
C ASN A 229 14.96 -16.79 -10.36
N ILE A 230 14.97 -16.11 -9.20
CA ILE A 230 13.79 -16.07 -8.33
C ILE A 230 12.59 -15.38 -9.00
N TYR A 231 12.83 -14.35 -9.81
CA TYR A 231 11.77 -13.69 -10.56
C TYR A 231 11.27 -14.53 -11.75
N THR A 232 12.12 -15.38 -12.32
CA THR A 232 11.73 -16.37 -13.33
C THR A 232 10.78 -17.40 -12.72
N ILE A 233 11.05 -17.88 -11.50
CA ILE A 233 10.13 -18.74 -10.74
C ILE A 233 8.80 -18.02 -10.51
N MET A 234 8.86 -16.74 -10.10
CA MET A 234 7.67 -15.93 -9.90
C MET A 234 6.79 -15.83 -11.14
N PHE A 235 7.36 -15.43 -12.28
CA PHE A 235 6.59 -15.31 -13.51
C PHE A 235 6.15 -16.68 -14.04
N SER A 236 6.92 -17.74 -13.84
CA SER A 236 6.50 -19.10 -14.20
C SER A 236 5.28 -19.52 -13.40
N ALA A 237 5.27 -19.32 -12.08
CA ALA A 237 4.11 -19.63 -11.24
C ALA A 237 2.87 -18.83 -11.66
N ILE A 238 3.02 -17.57 -12.08
CA ILE A 238 1.92 -16.75 -12.61
C ILE A 238 1.43 -17.32 -13.95
N LYS A 239 2.34 -17.65 -14.86
CA LYS A 239 2.03 -18.25 -16.17
C LYS A 239 1.29 -19.57 -16.03
N ASP A 240 1.69 -20.41 -15.06
CA ASP A 240 1.05 -21.70 -14.78
C ASP A 240 -0.43 -21.54 -14.39
N VAL A 241 -0.81 -20.40 -13.76
CA VAL A 241 -2.19 -20.18 -13.27
C VAL A 241 -3.08 -19.31 -14.16
N ILE A 242 -2.51 -18.42 -14.99
CA ILE A 242 -3.31 -17.51 -15.85
C ILE A 242 -2.80 -17.39 -17.29
N GLY A 243 -1.74 -18.11 -17.67
CA GLY A 243 -1.14 -18.04 -19.00
C GLY A 243 -0.24 -16.82 -19.21
N ILE A 244 0.12 -16.57 -20.47
CA ILE A 244 1.02 -15.48 -20.87
C ILE A 244 0.28 -14.14 -20.82
N ILE A 245 0.93 -13.14 -20.22
CA ILE A 245 0.45 -11.77 -20.16
C ILE A 245 1.23 -10.94 -21.19
N GLN A 246 0.52 -10.23 -22.05
CA GLN A 246 1.09 -9.39 -23.11
C GLN A 246 0.72 -7.91 -22.88
N PRO A 247 1.41 -7.20 -21.97
CA PRO A 247 1.15 -5.80 -21.72
C PRO A 247 1.68 -4.94 -22.87
N GLN A 248 1.01 -3.80 -23.11
CA GLN A 248 1.55 -2.76 -23.98
C GLN A 248 2.77 -2.10 -23.33
N THR A 249 2.77 -1.96 -22.00
CA THR A 249 3.90 -1.40 -21.26
C THR A 249 4.22 -2.18 -20.00
N PHE A 250 5.51 -2.47 -19.81
CA PHE A 250 6.06 -3.03 -18.58
C PHE A 250 6.94 -1.99 -17.87
N MET A 251 6.60 -1.69 -16.62
CA MET A 251 7.34 -0.77 -15.77
C MET A 251 7.97 -1.49 -14.58
N SER A 252 9.30 -1.44 -14.46
CA SER A 252 10.04 -1.94 -13.29
C SER A 252 10.75 -0.79 -12.59
N ASP A 253 11.48 -1.09 -11.52
CA ASP A 253 12.50 -0.17 -10.99
C ASP A 253 13.71 -0.08 -11.93
N ILE A 254 14.87 0.35 -11.42
CA ILE A 254 16.11 0.52 -12.19
C ILE A 254 16.94 -0.76 -12.36
N VAL A 255 16.56 -1.88 -11.71
CA VAL A 255 17.31 -3.14 -11.87
C VAL A 255 16.78 -3.95 -13.06
N GLU A 256 17.71 -4.60 -13.76
CA GLU A 256 17.37 -5.39 -14.96
C GLU A 256 16.70 -6.72 -14.64
N THR A 257 16.92 -7.24 -13.44
CA THR A 257 16.54 -8.60 -13.03
C THR A 257 15.05 -8.87 -13.23
N PHE A 258 14.19 -7.90 -12.94
CA PHE A 258 12.75 -8.02 -13.19
C PHE A 258 12.41 -8.20 -14.67
N TYR A 259 12.98 -7.37 -15.55
CA TYR A 259 12.63 -7.42 -16.96
C TYR A 259 13.22 -8.65 -17.66
N PHE A 260 14.45 -9.04 -17.34
CA PHE A 260 15.04 -10.25 -17.91
C PHE A 260 14.24 -11.50 -17.53
N ALA A 261 13.78 -11.59 -16.28
CA ALA A 261 12.92 -12.67 -15.86
C ALA A 261 11.55 -12.64 -16.55
N TRP A 262 10.97 -11.45 -16.72
CA TRP A 262 9.72 -11.27 -17.46
C TRP A 262 9.86 -11.73 -18.90
N GLU A 263 10.85 -11.21 -19.62
CA GLU A 263 11.08 -11.48 -21.04
C GLU A 263 11.32 -12.97 -21.30
N ASN A 264 12.05 -13.64 -20.40
CA ASN A 264 12.29 -15.07 -20.47
C ASN A 264 10.99 -15.91 -20.38
N ILE A 265 10.01 -15.48 -19.58
CA ILE A 265 8.79 -16.28 -19.33
C ILE A 265 7.58 -15.84 -20.16
N MET A 266 7.39 -14.53 -20.27
CA MET A 266 6.22 -13.89 -20.89
C MET A 266 6.52 -13.36 -22.30
N GLY A 267 7.79 -13.15 -22.65
CA GLY A 267 8.22 -12.57 -23.91
C GLY A 267 8.47 -11.05 -23.86
N PRO A 268 9.02 -10.47 -24.94
CA PRO A 268 9.33 -9.06 -25.03
C PRO A 268 8.05 -8.21 -25.03
N VAL A 269 8.19 -6.95 -24.62
CA VAL A 269 7.08 -5.99 -24.57
C VAL A 269 7.34 -4.81 -25.52
N PRO A 270 6.30 -4.18 -26.09
CA PRO A 270 6.47 -3.03 -26.97
C PRO A 270 7.16 -1.85 -26.28
N HIS A 271 6.75 -1.57 -25.03
CA HIS A 271 7.34 -0.48 -24.24
C HIS A 271 7.85 -1.01 -22.91
N ARG A 272 9.16 -0.95 -22.74
CA ARG A 272 9.84 -1.18 -21.47
C ARG A 272 10.23 0.16 -20.87
N ILE A 273 9.86 0.44 -19.62
CA ILE A 273 10.20 1.70 -18.96
C ILE A 273 10.64 1.50 -17.51
N LEU A 274 11.45 2.43 -17.01
CA LEU A 274 11.84 2.49 -15.59
C LEU A 274 10.84 3.33 -14.79
N CYS A 275 10.68 3.02 -13.51
CA CYS A 275 9.95 3.86 -12.59
C CYS A 275 10.68 5.20 -12.41
N SER A 276 10.04 6.33 -12.75
CA SER A 276 10.74 7.63 -12.72
C SER A 276 11.07 8.09 -11.30
N TRP A 277 10.39 7.56 -10.27
CA TRP A 277 10.80 7.77 -8.88
C TRP A 277 12.14 7.10 -8.58
N HIS A 278 12.34 5.85 -9.00
CA HIS A 278 13.60 5.14 -8.81
C HIS A 278 14.74 5.82 -9.58
N VAL A 279 14.47 6.28 -10.81
CA VAL A 279 15.42 7.10 -11.58
C VAL A 279 15.78 8.39 -10.83
N ASP A 280 14.78 9.16 -10.36
CA ASP A 280 15.01 10.41 -9.62
C ASP A 280 15.79 10.18 -8.30
N LYS A 281 15.44 9.13 -7.55
CA LYS A 281 16.13 8.72 -6.33
C LYS A 281 17.58 8.35 -6.63
N ALA A 282 17.84 7.56 -7.67
CA ALA A 282 19.19 7.18 -8.07
C ALA A 282 20.03 8.38 -8.50
N TRP A 283 19.44 9.31 -9.27
CA TRP A 283 20.11 10.58 -9.61
C TRP A 283 20.49 11.34 -8.35
N ARG A 284 19.54 11.60 -7.45
CA ARG A 284 19.78 12.31 -6.18
C ARG A 284 20.88 11.67 -5.34
N GLN A 285 20.89 10.34 -5.23
CA GLN A 285 21.91 9.60 -4.47
C GLN A 285 23.30 9.68 -5.10
N ASN A 286 23.38 9.84 -6.43
CA ASN A 286 24.66 9.90 -7.15
C ASN A 286 25.17 11.33 -7.37
N LEU A 287 24.38 12.37 -7.08
CA LEU A 287 24.85 13.76 -7.09
C LEU A 287 26.03 14.00 -6.14
N THR A 288 26.22 13.16 -5.12
CA THR A 288 27.40 13.20 -4.23
C THR A 288 28.72 12.95 -4.96
N LYS A 289 28.70 12.42 -6.18
CA LYS A 289 29.87 12.31 -7.07
C LYS A 289 30.36 13.65 -7.61
N ILE A 290 29.57 14.71 -7.44
CA ILE A 290 29.97 16.06 -7.78
C ILE A 290 30.75 16.64 -6.61
N ILE A 291 32.02 16.96 -6.85
CA ILE A 291 33.00 17.42 -5.86
C ILE A 291 33.29 18.92 -6.00
N GLY A 292 34.29 19.43 -5.29
CA GLY A 292 34.70 20.84 -5.37
C GLY A 292 33.99 21.77 -4.38
N SER A 293 34.52 23.00 -4.26
CA SER A 293 34.01 24.04 -3.36
C SER A 293 32.59 24.51 -3.72
N GLN A 294 32.23 24.44 -5.01
CA GLN A 294 30.89 24.77 -5.53
C GLN A 294 29.97 23.54 -5.67
N SER A 295 30.33 22.39 -5.08
CA SER A 295 29.60 21.12 -5.25
C SER A 295 28.10 21.23 -4.99
N LYS A 296 27.66 21.98 -3.97
CA LYS A 296 26.21 22.13 -3.66
C LYS A 296 25.43 22.85 -4.75
N GLU A 297 26.00 23.91 -5.30
CA GLU A 297 25.39 24.68 -6.39
C GLU A 297 25.37 23.84 -7.68
N LYS A 298 26.51 23.22 -8.02
CA LYS A 298 26.61 22.32 -9.17
C LYS A 298 25.64 21.14 -9.06
N GLN A 299 25.48 20.54 -7.88
CA GLN A 299 24.47 19.48 -7.64
C GLN A 299 23.04 19.96 -7.92
N SER A 300 22.70 21.18 -7.51
CA SER A 300 21.39 21.79 -7.77
C SER A 300 21.18 22.02 -9.27
N THR A 301 22.15 22.60 -9.96
CA THR A 301 22.11 22.86 -11.40
C THR A 301 21.98 21.55 -12.19
N VAL A 302 22.83 20.56 -11.89
CA VAL A 302 22.80 19.25 -12.53
C VAL A 302 21.46 18.55 -12.29
N TYR A 303 20.94 18.58 -11.06
CA TYR A 303 19.62 18.00 -10.79
C TYR A 303 18.52 18.65 -11.64
N LYS A 304 18.50 19.99 -11.74
CA LYS A 304 17.53 20.71 -12.56
C LYS A 304 17.67 20.34 -14.03
N SER A 305 18.89 20.28 -14.56
CA SER A 305 19.20 19.83 -15.91
C SER A 305 18.63 18.42 -16.21
N LEU A 306 18.83 17.47 -15.29
CA LEU A 306 18.26 16.12 -15.42
C LEU A 306 16.73 16.13 -15.49
N LYS A 307 16.06 17.01 -14.74
CA LYS A 307 14.59 17.15 -14.81
C LYS A 307 14.14 17.74 -16.14
N VAL A 308 14.86 18.72 -16.67
CA VAL A 308 14.62 19.26 -18.01
C VAL A 308 14.73 18.14 -19.05
N LEU A 309 15.86 17.43 -19.08
CA LEU A 309 16.08 16.29 -19.99
C LEU A 309 14.98 15.22 -19.85
N GLN A 310 14.60 14.86 -18.63
CA GLN A 310 13.53 13.88 -18.40
C GLN A 310 12.18 14.30 -18.98
N THR A 311 11.87 15.59 -18.96
CA THR A 311 10.56 16.10 -19.34
C THR A 311 10.46 16.56 -20.80
N MET A 312 11.57 16.52 -21.54
CA MET A 312 11.58 16.78 -22.97
C MET A 312 10.62 15.86 -23.71
N THR A 313 9.87 16.43 -24.63
CA THR A 313 8.86 15.70 -25.41
C THR A 313 9.32 15.41 -26.83
N SER A 314 10.36 16.07 -27.34
CA SER A 314 10.94 15.74 -28.64
C SER A 314 12.16 14.83 -28.47
N GLU A 315 12.21 13.75 -29.26
CA GLU A 315 13.36 12.83 -29.29
C GLU A 315 14.60 13.51 -29.87
N THR A 316 14.43 14.36 -30.89
CA THR A 316 15.54 15.08 -31.52
C THR A 316 16.15 16.10 -30.56
N GLU A 317 15.32 16.89 -29.88
CA GLU A 317 15.77 17.86 -28.88
C GLU A 317 16.42 17.18 -27.68
N LEU A 318 15.89 16.04 -27.23
CA LEU A 318 16.50 15.25 -26.17
C LEU A 318 17.90 14.78 -26.59
N ASN A 319 18.03 14.17 -27.77
CA ASN A 319 19.31 13.63 -28.21
C ASN A 319 20.38 14.72 -28.38
N GLN A 320 19.99 15.89 -28.87
CA GLN A 320 20.89 17.05 -28.93
C GLN A 320 21.29 17.52 -27.53
N SER A 321 20.30 17.72 -26.65
CA SER A 321 20.53 18.25 -25.30
C SER A 321 21.31 17.30 -24.40
N LEU A 322 21.13 15.99 -24.58
CA LEU A 322 21.84 14.94 -23.85
C LEU A 322 23.33 14.91 -24.23
N LYS A 323 23.66 15.11 -25.52
CA LYS A 323 25.06 15.21 -25.97
C LYS A 323 25.74 16.42 -25.34
N GLU A 324 25.09 17.58 -25.38
CA GLU A 324 25.62 18.80 -24.78
C GLU A 324 25.80 18.65 -23.27
N PHE A 325 24.77 18.15 -22.58
CA PHE A 325 24.83 17.86 -21.15
C PHE A 325 26.00 16.91 -20.80
N SER A 326 26.18 15.83 -21.55
CA SER A 326 27.30 14.88 -21.34
C SER A 326 28.66 15.55 -21.53
N ASN A 327 28.82 16.38 -22.56
CA ASN A 327 30.06 17.11 -22.82
C ASN A 327 30.40 18.06 -21.67
N VAL A 328 29.44 18.89 -21.25
CA VAL A 328 29.60 19.82 -20.12
C VAL A 328 30.02 19.08 -18.86
N MET A 329 29.33 17.98 -18.55
CA MET A 329 29.61 17.20 -17.33
C MET A 329 30.97 16.51 -17.34
N LYS A 330 31.48 16.08 -18.50
CA LYS A 330 32.78 15.40 -18.59
C LYS A 330 33.97 16.35 -18.64
N ASN A 331 33.74 17.59 -19.10
CA ASN A 331 34.78 18.60 -19.26
C ASN A 331 35.04 19.42 -17.99
N ASP A 332 34.09 19.46 -17.05
CA ASP A 332 34.29 20.07 -15.73
C ASP A 332 34.84 19.02 -14.73
N PRO A 333 36.04 19.23 -14.15
CA PRO A 333 36.64 18.32 -13.18
C PRO A 333 35.73 17.95 -12.00
N ASP A 334 34.90 18.89 -11.54
CA ASP A 334 34.02 18.67 -10.39
C ASP A 334 32.85 17.74 -10.72
N THR A 335 32.42 17.69 -11.98
CA THR A 335 31.22 16.96 -12.42
C THR A 335 31.53 15.70 -13.24
N LYS A 336 32.80 15.52 -13.62
CA LYS A 336 33.29 14.42 -14.48
C LYS A 336 32.86 13.03 -14.03
N GLU A 337 33.00 12.72 -12.74
CA GLU A 337 32.63 11.40 -12.20
C GLU A 337 31.12 11.14 -12.34
N PHE A 338 30.30 12.16 -12.07
CA PHE A 338 28.87 12.09 -12.31
C PHE A 338 28.54 11.90 -13.79
N GLY A 339 29.19 12.66 -14.68
CA GLY A 339 28.99 12.56 -16.13
C GLY A 339 29.27 11.14 -16.66
N LEU A 340 30.38 10.53 -16.23
CA LEU A 340 30.73 9.15 -16.58
C LEU A 340 29.71 8.13 -16.04
N TYR A 341 29.26 8.31 -14.80
CA TYR A 341 28.19 7.50 -14.21
C TYR A 341 26.89 7.61 -15.01
N PHE A 342 26.47 8.84 -15.32
CA PHE A 342 25.20 9.12 -15.99
C PHE A 342 25.19 8.51 -17.39
N ASP A 343 26.23 8.71 -18.18
CA ASP A 343 26.32 8.19 -19.53
C ASP A 343 26.29 6.66 -19.57
N ARG A 344 27.07 6.01 -18.71
CA ARG A 344 27.11 4.55 -18.61
C ARG A 344 25.74 3.96 -18.25
N THR A 345 24.99 4.66 -17.40
CA THR A 345 23.75 4.13 -16.81
C THR A 345 22.50 4.52 -17.59
N TYR A 346 22.46 5.73 -18.17
CA TYR A 346 21.25 6.33 -18.75
C TYR A 346 21.42 6.85 -20.17
N GLY A 347 22.65 7.14 -20.62
CA GLY A 347 22.93 7.80 -21.89
C GLY A 347 22.38 7.05 -23.10
N ASN A 348 22.60 5.73 -23.14
CA ASN A 348 22.11 4.85 -24.21
C ASN A 348 20.74 4.22 -23.90
N ARG A 349 20.07 4.66 -22.83
CA ARG A 349 18.84 4.04 -22.31
C ARG A 349 17.70 5.06 -22.21
N THR A 350 17.74 6.10 -23.03
CA THR A 350 16.76 7.22 -23.05
C THR A 350 15.32 6.75 -23.22
N THR A 351 15.11 5.70 -24.03
CA THR A 351 13.82 5.04 -24.23
C THR A 351 13.15 4.57 -22.94
N LEU A 352 13.94 4.24 -21.91
CA LEU A 352 13.40 3.69 -20.66
C LEU A 352 12.98 4.77 -19.66
N TRP A 353 13.52 5.99 -19.73
CA TRP A 353 13.32 7.01 -18.67
C TRP A 353 12.77 8.36 -19.15
N ALA A 354 13.00 8.77 -20.39
CA ALA A 354 12.60 10.08 -20.89
C ALA A 354 11.12 10.15 -21.29
N TYR A 355 10.52 11.35 -21.24
CA TYR A 355 9.10 11.55 -21.49
C TYR A 355 8.72 11.45 -22.97
N CYS A 356 9.62 11.81 -23.89
CA CYS A 356 9.38 11.65 -25.33
C CYS A 356 8.98 10.22 -25.71
N TYR A 357 9.53 9.21 -25.04
CA TYR A 357 9.22 7.78 -25.24
C TYR A 357 8.08 7.25 -24.35
N ARG A 358 7.44 8.12 -23.55
CA ARG A 358 6.29 7.77 -22.68
C ARG A 358 4.97 8.31 -23.19
N LYS A 359 4.98 9.03 -24.32
CA LYS A 359 3.79 9.65 -24.90
C LYS A 359 2.72 8.59 -25.17
N GLY A 360 1.50 8.85 -24.72
CA GLY A 360 0.35 7.98 -24.98
C GLY A 360 0.33 6.67 -24.19
N LEU A 361 1.31 6.40 -23.32
CA LEU A 361 1.38 5.11 -22.61
C LEU A 361 0.41 4.98 -21.42
N GLY A 362 -0.27 6.06 -20.97
CA GLY A 362 -1.20 5.97 -19.83
C GLY A 362 -0.55 6.06 -18.45
N ILE A 363 0.79 6.21 -18.39
CA ILE A 363 1.58 5.90 -17.19
C ILE A 363 1.81 7.13 -16.32
N ASN A 364 1.06 7.18 -15.22
CA ASN A 364 1.40 7.99 -14.04
C ASN A 364 1.68 7.07 -12.82
N CYS A 365 2.25 5.90 -13.08
CA CYS A 365 2.35 4.80 -12.11
C CYS A 365 3.35 5.04 -10.97
N ASN A 366 4.20 6.08 -11.06
CA ASN A 366 5.11 6.46 -9.97
C ASN A 366 4.35 6.69 -8.65
N MET A 367 3.06 7.04 -8.69
CA MET A 367 2.26 7.26 -7.49
C MET A 367 1.66 5.99 -6.89
N HIS A 368 1.40 4.92 -7.67
CA HIS A 368 0.56 3.82 -7.19
C HIS A 368 1.31 2.88 -6.23
N LEU A 369 2.51 2.42 -6.59
CA LEU A 369 3.32 1.55 -5.73
C LEU A 369 3.83 2.30 -4.50
N GLU A 370 4.31 3.54 -4.65
CA GLU A 370 4.70 4.37 -3.50
C GLU A 370 3.51 4.64 -2.57
N SER A 371 2.34 4.95 -3.13
CA SER A 371 1.12 5.13 -2.32
C SER A 371 0.73 3.84 -1.61
N MET A 372 0.88 2.67 -2.24
CA MET A 372 0.65 1.39 -1.58
C MET A 372 1.60 1.23 -0.39
N HIS A 373 2.91 1.42 -0.58
CA HIS A 373 3.89 1.30 0.51
C HIS A 373 3.60 2.25 1.66
N LYS A 374 3.24 3.50 1.36
CA LYS A 374 2.81 4.47 2.37
C LYS A 374 1.53 4.02 3.06
N SER A 375 0.54 3.51 2.32
CA SER A 375 -0.70 3.01 2.89
C SER A 375 -0.43 1.83 3.83
N ILE A 376 0.32 0.82 3.42
CA ILE A 376 0.71 -0.32 4.26
C ILE A 376 1.42 0.19 5.51
N LYS A 377 2.50 0.98 5.34
CA LYS A 377 3.31 1.49 6.45
C LYS A 377 2.51 2.33 7.44
N TYR A 378 1.68 3.25 6.99
CA TYR A 378 1.05 4.22 7.90
C TYR A 378 -0.36 3.84 8.33
N HIS A 379 -1.14 3.17 7.48
CA HIS A 379 -2.55 2.85 7.79
C HIS A 379 -2.72 1.43 8.35
N TYR A 380 -1.89 0.47 7.91
CA TYR A 380 -1.98 -0.91 8.40
C TYR A 380 -0.95 -1.21 9.48
N LEU A 381 0.23 -0.56 9.43
CA LEU A 381 1.31 -0.78 10.40
C LEU A 381 1.47 0.34 11.44
N ASN A 382 0.70 1.44 11.33
CA ASN A 382 0.83 2.61 12.22
C ASN A 382 2.28 3.16 12.32
N GLY A 383 3.04 3.05 11.23
CA GLY A 383 4.45 3.47 11.15
C GLY A 383 5.45 2.46 11.71
N CYS A 384 5.01 1.36 12.31
CA CYS A 384 5.88 0.34 12.91
C CYS A 384 6.45 -0.61 11.85
N LYS A 385 7.64 -1.17 12.12
CA LYS A 385 8.17 -2.31 11.38
C LYS A 385 7.53 -3.60 11.87
N VAL A 386 7.17 -4.51 10.96
CA VAL A 386 6.69 -5.84 11.35
C VAL A 386 7.90 -6.75 11.49
N GLY A 387 8.05 -7.38 12.66
CA GLY A 387 9.13 -8.34 12.88
C GLY A 387 8.87 -9.72 12.25
N ARG A 388 7.59 -10.11 12.07
CA ARG A 388 7.20 -11.45 11.65
C ARG A 388 6.61 -11.52 10.25
N LEU A 389 6.94 -12.57 9.50
CA LEU A 389 6.45 -12.81 8.16
C LEU A 389 4.95 -13.16 8.16
N ASP A 390 4.46 -13.96 9.11
CA ASP A 390 3.03 -14.31 9.21
C ASP A 390 2.11 -13.08 9.31
N LYS A 391 2.51 -12.10 10.12
CA LYS A 391 1.82 -10.80 10.25
C LYS A 391 1.89 -10.00 8.96
N SER A 392 3.04 -10.01 8.29
CA SER A 392 3.24 -9.30 7.01
C SER A 392 2.29 -9.84 5.94
N ILE A 393 2.17 -11.16 5.82
CA ILE A 393 1.21 -11.83 4.93
C ILE A 393 -0.22 -11.40 5.26
N LEU A 394 -0.61 -11.41 6.54
CA LEU A 394 -1.95 -11.00 6.94
C LEU A 394 -2.27 -9.54 6.57
N ILE A 395 -1.32 -8.63 6.78
CA ILE A 395 -1.48 -7.20 6.46
C ILE A 395 -1.69 -7.00 4.96
N ILE A 396 -0.91 -7.66 4.12
CA ILE A 396 -1.06 -7.59 2.66
C ILE A 396 -2.41 -8.15 2.23
N ARG A 397 -2.87 -9.25 2.84
CA ARG A 397 -4.21 -9.80 2.56
C ARG A 397 -5.33 -8.85 2.96
N ARG A 398 -5.23 -8.20 4.12
CA ARG A 398 -6.19 -7.16 4.56
C ARG A 398 -6.21 -6.00 3.57
N TYR A 399 -5.03 -5.52 3.15
CA TYR A 399 -4.92 -4.47 2.13
C TYR A 399 -5.60 -4.87 0.81
N THR A 400 -5.32 -6.09 0.33
CA THR A 400 -5.88 -6.62 -0.93
C THR A 400 -7.39 -6.74 -0.87
N ARG A 401 -7.92 -7.25 0.25
CA ARG A 401 -9.37 -7.28 0.54
C ARG A 401 -9.99 -5.89 0.44
N ASP A 402 -9.37 -4.90 1.09
CA ASP A 402 -9.90 -3.53 1.10
C ASP A 402 -9.84 -2.89 -0.29
N LYS A 403 -8.84 -3.23 -1.12
CA LYS A 403 -8.77 -2.82 -2.53
C LYS A 403 -9.83 -3.44 -3.42
N LYS A 404 -10.18 -4.70 -3.22
CA LYS A 404 -11.33 -5.33 -3.88
C LYS A 404 -12.62 -4.60 -3.54
N VAL A 405 -12.86 -4.33 -2.25
CA VAL A 405 -14.04 -3.59 -1.81
C VAL A 405 -14.05 -2.18 -2.40
N GLU A 406 -12.92 -1.48 -2.42
CA GLU A 406 -12.80 -0.16 -3.06
C GLU A 406 -13.19 -0.21 -4.54
N ARG A 407 -12.78 -1.26 -5.26
CA ARG A 407 -13.10 -1.48 -6.67
C ARG A 407 -14.58 -1.81 -6.88
N MET A 408 -15.15 -2.71 -6.08
CA MET A 408 -16.60 -2.99 -6.11
C MET A 408 -17.43 -1.72 -5.85
N VAL A 409 -16.99 -0.86 -4.94
CA VAL A 409 -17.64 0.45 -4.70
C VAL A 409 -17.53 1.38 -5.92
N LYS A 410 -16.41 1.37 -6.66
CA LYS A 410 -16.27 2.13 -7.91
C LYS A 410 -17.27 1.65 -8.95
N LEU A 411 -17.35 0.33 -9.17
CA LEU A 411 -18.26 -0.31 -10.13
C LEU A 411 -19.73 -0.06 -9.79
N THR A 412 -20.10 -0.20 -8.52
CA THR A 412 -21.52 -0.16 -8.11
C THR A 412 -22.05 1.24 -7.82
N LYS A 413 -21.24 2.11 -7.19
CA LYS A 413 -21.69 3.43 -6.71
C LYS A 413 -21.15 4.60 -7.52
N GLY A 414 -20.26 4.38 -8.50
CA GLY A 414 -19.61 5.47 -9.24
C GLY A 414 -18.78 6.38 -8.33
N LYS A 415 -17.76 5.83 -7.66
CA LYS A 415 -16.91 6.62 -6.77
C LYS A 415 -16.01 7.59 -7.55
N SER A 416 -16.02 8.88 -7.17
CA SER A 416 -15.09 9.89 -7.72
C SER A 416 -13.64 9.53 -7.36
N THR A 417 -12.87 9.02 -8.32
CA THR A 417 -11.44 8.73 -8.16
C THR A 417 -10.61 10.02 -8.14
N THR A 418 -9.35 9.93 -7.71
CA THR A 418 -8.39 11.05 -7.79
C THR A 418 -8.23 11.55 -9.22
N ARG A 419 -8.22 10.64 -10.21
CA ARG A 419 -8.22 11.00 -11.63
C ARG A 419 -9.47 11.77 -12.05
N ILE A 420 -10.66 11.33 -11.64
CA ILE A 420 -11.91 12.05 -11.90
C ILE A 420 -11.88 13.45 -11.25
N GLN A 421 -11.36 13.58 -10.03
CA GLN A 421 -11.18 14.87 -9.37
C GLN A 421 -10.21 15.78 -10.14
N GLU A 422 -9.12 15.23 -10.67
CA GLU A 422 -8.15 15.97 -11.50
C GLU A 422 -8.72 16.41 -12.85
N ILE A 423 -9.61 15.61 -13.46
CA ILE A 423 -10.42 15.99 -14.62
C ILE A 423 -11.33 17.18 -14.25
N LYS A 424 -12.07 17.08 -13.14
CA LYS A 424 -12.93 18.18 -12.66
C LYS A 424 -12.17 19.48 -12.43
N LYS A 425 -10.97 19.41 -11.83
CA LYS A 425 -10.12 20.61 -11.64
C LYS A 425 -9.72 21.26 -12.96
N ARG A 426 -9.41 20.46 -13.99
CA ARG A 426 -9.02 20.96 -15.32
C ARG A 426 -10.21 21.53 -16.08
N HIS A 427 -11.37 20.91 -15.95
CA HIS A 427 -12.63 21.47 -16.42
C HIS A 427 -12.89 22.84 -15.81
N ILE A 428 -12.88 22.97 -14.47
CA ILE A 428 -13.08 24.25 -13.79
C ILE A 428 -12.09 25.32 -14.29
N LYS A 429 -10.82 24.93 -14.45
CA LYS A 429 -9.79 25.84 -14.98
C LYS A 429 -10.08 26.28 -16.42
N SER A 430 -10.64 25.41 -17.26
CA SER A 430 -10.98 25.73 -18.65
C SER A 430 -12.12 26.74 -18.77
N ILE A 431 -13.06 26.76 -17.82
CA ILE A 431 -14.18 27.74 -17.81
C ILE A 431 -13.65 29.17 -17.71
N THR A 432 -12.56 29.37 -16.95
CA THR A 432 -11.94 30.69 -16.76
C THR A 432 -10.91 31.06 -17.83
N MET A 433 -10.67 30.18 -18.81
CA MET A 433 -9.70 30.43 -19.87
C MET A 433 -10.33 31.25 -21.00
N ASN A 434 -9.51 32.08 -21.63
CA ASN A 434 -9.88 32.80 -22.85
C ASN A 434 -8.75 32.59 -23.86
N LEU A 435 -8.89 31.57 -24.71
CA LEU A 435 -7.92 31.23 -25.75
C LEU A 435 -8.52 31.50 -27.13
N LYS A 436 -7.69 32.00 -28.03
CA LYS A 436 -8.03 32.06 -29.44
C LYS A 436 -7.95 30.66 -30.03
N ILE A 437 -9.04 30.26 -30.68
CA ILE A 437 -9.16 28.97 -31.36
C ILE A 437 -9.50 29.21 -32.83
N ASN A 438 -8.80 28.50 -33.72
CA ASN A 438 -9.10 28.46 -35.14
C ASN A 438 -9.46 27.02 -35.49
N PHE A 439 -10.63 26.84 -36.10
CA PHE A 439 -11.02 25.54 -36.66
C PHE A 439 -10.29 25.31 -37.99
N ASP A 440 -9.63 24.17 -38.08
CA ASP A 440 -8.92 23.71 -39.27
C ASP A 440 -9.61 22.40 -39.66
N ASN A 441 -10.13 22.32 -40.89
CA ASN A 441 -11.07 21.27 -41.32
C ASN A 441 -10.64 19.84 -40.89
N ASN A 442 -11.61 18.92 -40.76
CA ASN A 442 -11.45 17.55 -40.20
C ASN A 442 -11.41 17.46 -38.66
N ASN A 443 -12.34 18.13 -37.98
CA ASN A 443 -12.47 18.08 -36.51
C ASN A 443 -11.16 18.37 -35.79
N THR A 444 -10.44 19.39 -36.26
CA THR A 444 -9.15 19.80 -35.72
C THR A 444 -9.20 21.28 -35.33
N TRP A 445 -8.61 21.61 -34.19
CA TRP A 445 -8.57 22.97 -33.66
C TRP A 445 -7.12 23.37 -33.36
N ASN A 446 -6.74 24.54 -33.84
CA ASN A 446 -5.50 25.21 -33.51
C ASN A 446 -5.73 26.13 -32.31
N VAL A 447 -5.07 25.83 -31.21
CA VAL A 447 -5.17 26.57 -29.94
C VAL A 447 -3.89 27.37 -29.71
N GLU A 448 -4.00 28.68 -29.55
CA GLU A 448 -2.84 29.53 -29.25
C GLU A 448 -2.30 29.28 -27.83
N SER A 449 -0.97 29.22 -27.72
CA SER A 449 -0.27 29.04 -26.45
C SER A 449 -0.47 30.24 -25.53
N GLU A 450 -0.90 29.98 -24.29
CA GLU A 450 -0.98 31.01 -23.23
C GLU A 450 0.36 31.70 -22.90
N ASN A 451 1.49 31.04 -23.21
CA ASN A 451 2.79 31.45 -22.68
C ASN A 451 3.84 31.74 -23.77
N VAL A 452 3.58 31.34 -25.01
CA VAL A 452 4.53 31.48 -26.12
C VAL A 452 3.78 32.09 -27.30
N PRO A 453 4.01 33.38 -27.61
CA PRO A 453 3.37 34.02 -28.75
C PRO A 453 3.60 33.23 -30.03
N ASN A 454 2.58 33.11 -30.88
CA ASN A 454 2.61 32.40 -32.17
C ASN A 454 2.86 30.88 -32.11
N GLN A 455 2.93 30.26 -30.93
CA GLN A 455 2.93 28.81 -30.83
C GLN A 455 1.50 28.27 -30.82
N LEU A 456 1.16 27.49 -31.84
CA LEU A 456 -0.13 26.82 -31.96
C LEU A 456 -0.01 25.36 -31.52
N TYR A 457 -1.03 24.88 -30.82
CA TYR A 457 -1.17 23.48 -30.48
C TYR A 457 -2.41 22.90 -31.15
N ILE A 458 -2.28 21.69 -31.68
CA ILE A 458 -3.31 21.03 -32.48
C ILE A 458 -4.08 20.05 -31.59
N VAL A 459 -5.38 20.26 -31.44
CA VAL A 459 -6.32 19.32 -30.82
C VAL A 459 -7.17 18.69 -31.91
N LYS A 460 -7.23 17.36 -31.96
CA LYS A 460 -8.00 16.62 -32.95
C LYS A 460 -9.05 15.76 -32.27
N GLN A 461 -10.31 15.84 -32.68
CA GLN A 461 -11.32 14.88 -32.21
C GLN A 461 -11.15 13.57 -32.97
N VAL A 462 -11.05 12.48 -32.22
CA VAL A 462 -10.81 11.14 -32.77
C VAL A 462 -11.93 10.16 -32.46
N ASN A 463 -12.77 10.46 -31.47
CA ASN A 463 -13.93 9.64 -31.14
C ASN A 463 -15.11 10.53 -30.73
N ASN A 464 -16.32 10.08 -31.06
CA ASN A 464 -17.57 10.79 -30.77
C ASN A 464 -18.30 10.20 -29.56
N GLU A 465 -18.00 8.95 -29.18
CA GLU A 465 -18.68 8.26 -28.10
C GLU A 465 -17.83 8.14 -26.83
N ILE A 466 -18.50 8.10 -25.67
CA ILE A 466 -17.87 7.81 -24.38
C ILE A 466 -17.56 6.32 -24.32
N CYS A 467 -16.27 5.95 -24.34
CA CYS A 467 -15.85 4.55 -24.37
C CYS A 467 -15.18 4.05 -23.08
N CYS A 468 -15.05 4.88 -22.04
CA CYS A 468 -14.37 4.49 -20.79
C CYS A 468 -14.90 5.24 -19.57
N ALA A 469 -14.53 4.79 -18.36
CA ALA A 469 -14.97 5.40 -17.10
C ALA A 469 -14.30 6.76 -16.76
N MET A 470 -13.22 7.14 -17.45
CA MET A 470 -12.54 8.43 -17.26
C MET A 470 -13.25 9.55 -18.02
N VAL A 471 -14.42 9.93 -17.52
CA VAL A 471 -15.34 10.87 -18.17
C VAL A 471 -15.39 12.20 -17.43
N CYS A 472 -15.48 13.29 -18.18
CA CYS A 472 -16.00 14.55 -17.67
C CYS A 472 -17.52 14.59 -17.87
N SER A 473 -18.29 14.48 -16.79
CA SER A 473 -19.75 14.48 -16.87
C SER A 473 -20.34 15.78 -17.43
N ALA A 474 -19.66 16.92 -17.19
CA ALA A 474 -20.10 18.23 -17.68
C ALA A 474 -19.88 18.40 -19.19
N CYS A 475 -18.68 18.04 -19.67
CA CYS A 475 -18.35 18.11 -21.10
C CYS A 475 -18.88 16.90 -21.90
N LYS A 476 -19.33 15.83 -21.24
CA LYS A 476 -19.72 14.54 -21.85
C LYS A 476 -18.64 13.92 -22.75
N ILE A 477 -17.38 14.06 -22.36
CA ILE A 477 -16.22 13.52 -23.09
C ILE A 477 -15.39 12.60 -22.20
N CYS A 478 -14.65 11.69 -22.84
CA CYS A 478 -13.66 10.87 -22.17
C CYS A 478 -12.25 11.19 -22.68
N ILE A 479 -11.21 10.58 -22.08
CA ILE A 479 -9.83 10.80 -22.51
C ILE A 479 -9.60 10.44 -23.98
N HIS A 480 -10.38 9.52 -24.55
CA HIS A 480 -10.24 9.07 -25.93
C HIS A 480 -11.06 9.90 -26.93
N THR A 481 -11.78 10.93 -26.50
CA THR A 481 -12.55 11.78 -27.41
C THR A 481 -11.64 12.65 -28.29
N PHE A 482 -10.52 13.13 -27.74
CA PHE A 482 -9.59 14.02 -28.42
C PHE A 482 -8.14 13.56 -28.28
N GLU A 483 -7.32 13.83 -29.29
CA GLU A 483 -5.87 13.76 -29.25
C GLU A 483 -5.26 15.15 -29.09
N TYR A 484 -4.22 15.24 -28.25
CA TYR A 484 -3.50 16.48 -28.02
C TYR A 484 -2.04 16.24 -27.60
N SER A 485 -1.14 17.21 -27.86
CA SER A 485 0.29 17.01 -27.57
C SER A 485 0.74 17.46 -26.18
N CYS A 486 -0.08 18.19 -25.41
CA CYS A 486 0.41 18.74 -24.14
C CYS A 486 0.68 17.68 -23.08
N LEU A 487 1.59 18.01 -22.15
CA LEU A 487 2.03 17.12 -21.06
C LEU A 487 0.89 16.52 -20.23
N ASP A 488 -0.21 17.26 -20.01
CA ASP A 488 -1.34 16.73 -19.24
C ASP A 488 -2.05 15.58 -19.99
N TYR A 489 -2.17 15.67 -21.31
CA TYR A 489 -2.72 14.59 -22.13
C TYR A 489 -1.67 13.53 -22.42
N SER A 490 -0.57 13.92 -23.07
CA SER A 490 0.42 13.00 -23.64
C SER A 490 1.19 12.21 -22.60
N ILE A 491 1.42 12.77 -21.41
CA ILE A 491 2.20 12.11 -20.34
C ILE A 491 1.31 11.70 -19.16
N LYS A 492 0.45 12.59 -18.65
CA LYS A 492 -0.38 12.25 -17.48
C LYS A 492 -1.63 11.45 -17.84
N SER A 493 -2.00 11.43 -19.12
CA SER A 493 -3.22 10.78 -19.64
C SER A 493 -4.46 11.22 -18.87
N ILE A 494 -4.62 12.55 -18.80
CA ILE A 494 -5.77 13.22 -18.18
C ILE A 494 -6.33 14.21 -19.20
N ILE A 495 -7.65 14.37 -19.22
CA ILE A 495 -8.34 15.35 -20.07
C ILE A 495 -7.81 16.73 -19.69
N CYS A 496 -7.04 17.33 -20.60
CA CYS A 496 -6.35 18.58 -20.29
C CYS A 496 -7.32 19.77 -20.36
N LYS A 497 -6.93 20.88 -19.73
CA LYS A 497 -7.71 22.13 -19.75
C LYS A 497 -8.03 22.64 -21.17
N HIS A 498 -7.16 22.38 -22.16
CA HIS A 498 -7.38 22.79 -23.55
C HIS A 498 -8.44 21.93 -24.25
N ILE A 499 -8.44 20.62 -24.00
CA ILE A 499 -9.48 19.71 -24.49
C ILE A 499 -10.84 20.11 -23.90
N HIS A 500 -10.90 20.42 -22.60
CA HIS A 500 -12.13 20.91 -21.99
C HIS A 500 -12.60 22.24 -22.60
N PHE A 501 -11.67 23.17 -22.86
CA PHE A 501 -12.00 24.45 -23.47
C PHE A 501 -12.64 24.26 -24.86
N ILE A 502 -12.06 23.40 -25.71
CA ILE A 502 -12.66 23.10 -27.02
C ILE A 502 -14.02 22.43 -26.88
N ALA A 503 -14.14 21.42 -26.01
CA ALA A 503 -15.42 20.74 -25.81
C ALA A 503 -16.54 21.69 -25.36
N LEU A 504 -16.22 22.66 -24.49
CA LEU A 504 -17.17 23.71 -24.09
C LEU A 504 -17.56 24.62 -25.25
N ASN A 505 -16.61 25.01 -26.11
CA ASN A 505 -16.90 25.83 -27.30
C ASN A 505 -17.76 25.07 -28.32
N ILE A 506 -17.52 23.77 -28.51
CA ILE A 506 -18.36 22.91 -29.37
C ILE A 506 -19.80 22.90 -28.84
N ILE A 507 -19.98 22.59 -27.55
CA ILE A 507 -21.31 22.58 -26.90
C ILE A 507 -22.00 23.95 -27.04
N GLU A 508 -21.27 25.05 -26.84
CA GLU A 508 -21.84 26.40 -26.97
C GLU A 508 -22.26 26.70 -28.42
N SER A 509 -21.46 26.27 -29.40
CA SER A 509 -21.80 26.44 -30.83
C SER A 509 -23.01 25.60 -31.25
N GLU A 510 -23.12 24.34 -30.77
CA GLU A 510 -24.27 23.47 -31.02
C GLU A 510 -25.55 24.02 -30.38
N ASN A 511 -25.47 24.56 -29.15
CA ASN A 511 -26.62 25.16 -28.48
C ASN A 511 -27.11 26.42 -29.21
N LYS A 512 -26.21 27.27 -29.71
CA LYS A 512 -26.58 28.45 -30.52
C LYS A 512 -27.29 28.06 -31.82
N LEU A 513 -26.80 27.02 -32.51
CA LEU A 513 -27.44 26.49 -33.71
C LEU A 513 -28.84 25.94 -33.43
N LEU A 514 -29.05 25.29 -32.28
CA LEU A 514 -30.36 24.77 -31.85
C LEU A 514 -31.32 25.91 -31.44
N GLU A 515 -30.83 26.96 -30.80
CA GLU A 515 -31.62 28.17 -30.49
C GLU A 515 -32.04 28.91 -31.77
N ASP A 516 -31.18 28.98 -32.80
CA ASP A 516 -31.53 29.59 -34.09
C ASP A 516 -32.59 28.76 -34.86
N LEU A 517 -32.60 27.44 -34.71
CA LEU A 517 -33.55 26.53 -35.37
C LEU A 517 -34.92 26.43 -34.68
N THR A 518 -35.04 26.86 -33.42
CA THR A 518 -36.29 26.73 -32.62
C THR A 518 -37.23 27.94 -32.70
N THR A 519 -36.99 28.87 -33.64
CA THR A 519 -37.86 30.04 -33.89
C THR A 519 -39.12 29.75 -34.71
N HIS A 520 -39.45 28.48 -34.99
CA HIS A 520 -40.75 28.07 -35.53
C HIS A 520 -41.39 26.95 -34.68
N PRO A 521 -42.67 27.08 -34.27
CA PRO A 521 -43.32 26.11 -33.41
C PRO A 521 -43.72 24.88 -34.24
N THR A 522 -43.15 23.72 -33.92
CA THR A 522 -43.72 22.44 -34.32
C THR A 522 -43.72 21.46 -33.15
N GLN A 523 -44.80 20.70 -33.10
CA GLN A 523 -45.36 20.00 -31.96
C GLN A 523 -44.46 18.90 -31.38
N GLU A 524 -44.58 18.77 -30.06
CA GLU A 524 -44.02 17.71 -29.24
C GLU A 524 -44.39 16.32 -29.78
N THR A 525 -43.38 15.49 -29.98
CA THR A 525 -43.54 14.03 -29.89
C THR A 525 -42.46 13.50 -28.96
N ASP A 526 -42.89 13.00 -27.81
CA ASP A 526 -42.09 12.20 -26.89
C ASP A 526 -41.46 11.02 -27.62
N ALA A 527 -40.15 11.08 -27.82
CA ALA A 527 -39.35 9.93 -28.18
C ALA A 527 -38.28 9.76 -27.10
N ASP A 528 -38.54 8.81 -26.19
CA ASP A 528 -37.62 8.32 -25.19
C ASP A 528 -36.40 7.71 -25.91
N VAL A 529 -35.33 8.49 -26.04
CA VAL A 529 -34.04 8.04 -26.57
C VAL A 529 -33.40 7.16 -25.50
N THR A 530 -33.75 5.88 -25.56
CA THR A 530 -33.06 4.83 -24.84
C THR A 530 -31.62 4.78 -25.35
N VAL A 531 -30.67 5.20 -24.51
CA VAL A 531 -29.23 5.10 -24.76
C VAL A 531 -28.85 3.62 -24.85
N THR A 532 -28.87 3.07 -26.07
CA THR A 532 -28.41 1.73 -26.41
C THR A 532 -26.88 1.67 -26.47
N SER A 533 -26.23 1.83 -25.31
CA SER A 533 -24.77 1.66 -25.20
C SER A 533 -24.36 1.02 -23.87
N THR A 534 -24.92 -0.14 -23.48
CA THR A 534 -24.47 -0.82 -22.22
C THR A 534 -24.48 -2.36 -22.19
N LYS A 535 -24.88 -3.08 -23.24
CA LYS A 535 -25.07 -4.55 -23.10
C LYS A 535 -23.76 -5.34 -22.87
N THR A 536 -22.64 -4.93 -23.47
CA THR A 536 -21.35 -5.65 -23.36
C THR A 536 -20.57 -5.31 -22.08
N ASN A 537 -20.57 -4.04 -21.63
CA ASN A 537 -19.82 -3.64 -20.43
C ASN A 537 -20.45 -4.15 -19.13
N LYS A 538 -21.79 -4.18 -19.04
CA LYS A 538 -22.49 -4.65 -17.84
C LYS A 538 -22.20 -6.12 -17.50
N GLN A 539 -22.02 -6.97 -18.51
CA GLN A 539 -21.78 -8.40 -18.30
C GLN A 539 -20.38 -8.67 -17.69
N SER A 540 -19.35 -7.95 -18.18
CA SER A 540 -17.99 -7.99 -17.62
C SER A 540 -17.94 -7.46 -16.18
N GLU A 541 -18.65 -6.36 -15.89
CA GLU A 541 -18.72 -5.80 -14.54
C GLU A 541 -19.42 -6.75 -13.55
N THR A 542 -20.49 -7.44 -14.00
CA THR A 542 -21.17 -8.43 -13.16
C THR A 542 -20.31 -9.66 -12.85
N GLU A 543 -19.54 -10.14 -13.83
CA GLU A 543 -18.61 -11.26 -13.64
C GLU A 543 -17.50 -10.89 -12.64
N GLU A 544 -16.92 -9.71 -12.78
CA GLU A 544 -15.90 -9.22 -11.85
C GLU A 544 -16.45 -9.12 -10.41
N LEU A 545 -17.63 -8.53 -10.25
CA LEU A 545 -18.29 -8.41 -8.96
C LEU A 545 -18.51 -9.80 -8.35
N GLU A 546 -18.94 -10.78 -9.13
CA GLU A 546 -19.14 -12.16 -8.67
C GLU A 546 -17.82 -12.80 -8.21
N VAL A 547 -16.74 -12.66 -8.97
CA VAL A 547 -15.41 -13.18 -8.59
C VAL A 547 -14.94 -12.54 -7.29
N HIS A 548 -15.01 -11.21 -7.17
CA HIS A 548 -14.62 -10.52 -5.95
C HIS A 548 -15.50 -10.92 -4.76
N MET A 549 -16.83 -11.00 -4.93
CA MET A 549 -17.75 -11.44 -3.90
C MET A 549 -17.48 -12.87 -3.43
N LYS A 550 -17.19 -13.81 -4.34
CA LYS A 550 -16.80 -15.19 -3.99
C LYS A 550 -15.54 -15.23 -3.15
N THR A 551 -14.54 -14.40 -3.47
CA THR A 551 -13.30 -14.34 -2.66
C THR A 551 -13.46 -13.63 -1.31
N LEU A 552 -14.47 -12.77 -1.16
CA LEU A 552 -14.77 -12.07 0.09
C LEU A 552 -15.77 -12.84 0.97
N GLY A 553 -16.60 -13.67 0.35
CA GLY A 553 -17.63 -14.45 1.01
C GLY A 553 -17.03 -15.53 1.88
N ASN A 554 -17.43 -15.57 3.15
CA ASN A 554 -17.33 -16.81 3.92
C ASN A 554 -18.30 -17.84 3.31
N PRO A 555 -17.98 -19.14 3.37
CA PRO A 555 -18.96 -20.17 3.04
C PRO A 555 -20.28 -19.89 3.79
N LYS A 556 -21.39 -20.00 3.06
CA LYS A 556 -22.74 -19.53 3.41
C LYS A 556 -23.14 -19.78 4.88
N LYS A 557 -23.94 -18.85 5.40
CA LYS A 557 -24.51 -18.77 6.76
C LYS A 557 -25.48 -19.91 7.15
N ASP A 558 -25.76 -20.87 6.27
CA ASP A 558 -26.74 -21.95 6.51
C ASP A 558 -26.10 -23.30 6.83
N GLU A 559 -24.83 -23.34 7.22
CA GLU A 559 -24.24 -24.55 7.78
C GLU A 559 -24.42 -24.59 9.29
N ASN A 560 -24.87 -25.73 9.81
CA ASN A 560 -24.97 -25.98 11.25
C ASN A 560 -23.57 -25.87 11.89
N ILE A 561 -23.24 -24.67 12.39
CA ILE A 561 -21.95 -24.34 13.01
C ILE A 561 -21.62 -25.32 14.13
N TYR A 562 -22.62 -25.81 14.86
CA TYR A 562 -22.43 -26.83 15.89
C TYR A 562 -21.93 -28.15 15.31
N ALA A 563 -22.50 -28.61 14.19
CA ALA A 563 -22.08 -29.83 13.52
C ALA A 563 -20.63 -29.72 13.01
N LYS A 564 -20.27 -28.59 12.39
CA LYS A 564 -18.92 -28.33 11.88
C LYS A 564 -17.88 -28.18 13.00
N PHE A 565 -18.27 -27.56 14.11
CA PHE A 565 -17.43 -27.48 15.31
C PHE A 565 -17.19 -28.88 15.89
N LYS A 566 -18.25 -29.70 16.02
CA LYS A 566 -18.14 -31.10 16.46
C LYS A 566 -17.22 -31.91 15.53
N GLU A 567 -17.42 -31.84 14.23
CA GLU A 567 -16.58 -32.54 13.24
C GLU A 567 -15.10 -32.13 13.35
N LYS A 568 -14.82 -30.82 13.47
CA LYS A 568 -13.45 -30.33 13.67
C LYS A 568 -12.85 -30.80 15.00
N ALA A 569 -13.64 -30.82 16.07
CA ALA A 569 -13.21 -31.33 17.37
C ALA A 569 -12.88 -32.83 17.30
N THR A 570 -13.72 -33.64 16.66
CA THR A 570 -13.47 -35.06 16.44
C THR A 570 -12.23 -35.31 15.56
N SER A 571 -12.06 -34.54 14.48
CA SER A 571 -10.84 -34.57 13.66
C SER A 571 -9.58 -34.22 14.47
N MET A 572 -9.69 -33.32 15.44
CA MET A 572 -8.59 -32.94 16.32
C MET A 572 -8.17 -34.08 17.24
N ILE A 573 -9.13 -34.84 17.80
CA ILE A 573 -8.84 -36.03 18.62
C ILE A 573 -7.98 -37.03 17.85
N ASN A 574 -8.33 -37.30 16.58
CA ASN A 574 -7.58 -38.21 15.71
C ASN A 574 -6.18 -37.69 15.35
N LYS A 575 -5.97 -36.37 15.36
CA LYS A 575 -4.64 -35.78 15.12
C LYS A 575 -3.78 -35.78 16.38
N ILE A 576 -4.38 -35.53 17.55
CA ILE A 576 -3.67 -35.54 18.84
C ILE A 576 -3.05 -36.91 19.12
N THR A 577 -3.76 -37.99 18.79
CA THR A 577 -3.28 -39.38 18.92
C THR A 577 -2.05 -39.68 18.04
N SER A 578 -1.80 -38.88 17.00
CA SER A 578 -0.64 -39.03 16.10
C SER A 578 0.58 -38.16 16.47
N ILE A 579 0.49 -37.29 17.48
CA ILE A 579 1.59 -36.39 17.88
C ILE A 579 2.59 -37.14 18.76
N GLN A 580 3.83 -37.32 18.28
CA GLN A 580 4.89 -38.01 19.02
C GLN A 580 5.69 -37.09 19.96
N ASN A 581 5.71 -35.78 19.73
CA ASN A 581 6.50 -34.83 20.53
C ASN A 581 5.69 -34.28 21.74
N PRO A 582 6.11 -34.54 22.99
CA PRO A 582 5.40 -34.08 24.20
C PRO A 582 5.29 -32.55 24.35
N ASP A 583 6.25 -31.78 23.80
CA ASP A 583 6.20 -30.32 23.91
C ASP A 583 5.18 -29.70 22.95
N HIS A 584 4.92 -30.34 21.80
CA HIS A 584 3.83 -29.94 20.92
C HIS A 584 2.47 -30.18 21.58
N LEU A 585 2.33 -31.27 22.35
CA LEU A 585 1.13 -31.57 23.15
C LEU A 585 0.89 -30.52 24.24
N LYS A 586 1.93 -30.09 24.96
CA LYS A 586 1.80 -28.99 25.96
C LYS A 586 1.29 -27.70 25.34
N VAL A 587 1.79 -27.32 24.16
CA VAL A 587 1.33 -26.10 23.45
C VAL A 587 -0.11 -26.28 22.97
N ALA A 588 -0.49 -27.46 22.50
CA ALA A 588 -1.88 -27.76 22.11
C ALA A 588 -2.84 -27.71 23.31
N MET A 589 -2.44 -28.26 24.47
CA MET A 589 -3.21 -28.19 25.71
C MET A 589 -3.47 -26.76 26.16
N GLN A 590 -2.44 -25.90 26.19
CA GLN A 590 -2.60 -24.48 26.52
C GLN A 590 -3.58 -23.75 25.57
N LYS A 591 -3.64 -24.16 24.30
CA LYS A 591 -4.60 -23.62 23.33
C LYS A 591 -6.03 -24.07 23.60
N LEU A 592 -6.22 -25.33 24.01
CA LEU A 592 -7.51 -25.89 24.40
C LEU A 592 -8.05 -25.23 25.68
N GLU A 593 -7.22 -25.09 26.72
CA GLU A 593 -7.60 -24.44 27.99
C GLU A 593 -8.09 -23.00 27.78
N ALA A 594 -7.43 -22.24 26.89
CA ALA A 594 -7.85 -20.89 26.57
C ALA A 594 -9.15 -20.84 25.75
N LEU A 595 -9.37 -21.83 24.86
CA LEU A 595 -10.62 -21.96 24.11
C LEU A 595 -11.78 -22.32 25.06
N ASP A 596 -11.53 -23.22 26.00
CA ASP A 596 -12.46 -23.62 27.04
C ASP A 596 -12.88 -22.42 27.90
N ALA A 597 -11.89 -21.68 28.43
CA ALA A 597 -12.14 -20.45 29.18
C ALA A 597 -12.92 -19.39 28.37
N PHE A 598 -12.69 -19.29 27.07
CA PHE A 598 -13.44 -18.39 26.19
C PHE A 598 -14.90 -18.84 26.01
N ILE A 599 -15.14 -20.13 25.81
CA ILE A 599 -16.48 -20.71 25.68
C ILE A 599 -17.26 -20.55 26.99
N ASP A 600 -16.64 -20.80 28.13
CA ASP A 600 -17.23 -20.65 29.46
C ASP A 600 -17.70 -19.23 29.77
N VAL A 601 -17.00 -18.23 29.26
CA VAL A 601 -17.36 -16.82 29.45
C VAL A 601 -18.44 -16.41 28.46
N THR A 602 -18.28 -16.73 27.18
CA THR A 602 -19.26 -16.37 26.13
C THR A 602 -20.60 -17.09 26.27
N SER A 603 -20.63 -18.27 26.89
CA SER A 603 -21.87 -18.98 27.22
C SER A 603 -22.60 -18.41 28.43
N LYS A 604 -21.93 -17.60 29.27
CA LYS A 604 -22.51 -16.91 30.44
C LYS A 604 -22.94 -15.47 30.14
N GLU A 605 -22.52 -14.90 29.01
CA GLU A 605 -23.12 -13.68 28.46
C GLU A 605 -24.53 -14.04 27.98
N THR A 606 -25.55 -13.75 28.79
CA THR A 606 -26.94 -13.72 28.32
C THR A 606 -27.02 -12.75 27.15
N ALA A 607 -27.89 -13.06 26.18
CA ALA A 607 -28.14 -12.27 24.98
C ALA A 607 -28.75 -10.89 25.29
N THR A 608 -28.02 -10.02 25.99
CA THR A 608 -28.19 -8.58 25.93
C THR A 608 -27.12 -8.07 25.00
N GLY A 609 -27.35 -8.27 23.69
CA GLY A 609 -26.78 -7.34 22.74
C GLY A 609 -27.25 -5.97 23.18
N THR A 610 -26.33 -5.12 23.63
CA THR A 610 -26.60 -3.70 23.74
C THR A 610 -27.08 -3.28 22.36
N GLU A 611 -28.39 -3.05 22.23
CA GLU A 611 -28.92 -2.30 21.10
C GLU A 611 -28.11 -1.00 21.11
N PHE A 612 -27.24 -0.84 20.11
CA PHE A 612 -26.69 0.45 19.81
C PHE A 612 -27.90 1.35 19.58
N ILE A 613 -28.12 2.29 20.51
CA ILE A 613 -29.09 3.36 20.35
C ILE A 613 -28.80 3.93 18.97
N LYS A 614 -29.70 3.70 18.02
CA LYS A 614 -29.73 4.44 16.76
C LYS A 614 -30.00 5.88 17.15
N THR A 615 -28.94 6.65 17.36
CA THR A 615 -29.07 8.09 17.28
C THR A 615 -29.51 8.38 15.86
N ASN A 616 -30.67 9.00 15.71
CA ASN A 616 -31.09 9.57 14.44
C ASN A 616 -29.96 10.48 13.98
N SER A 617 -29.20 10.03 12.98
CA SER A 617 -28.15 10.83 12.39
C SER A 617 -28.81 11.72 11.36
N ASP A 618 -29.10 12.95 11.77
CA ASP A 618 -29.30 14.02 10.81
C ASP A 618 -28.04 14.14 9.93
N PRO A 619 -28.20 14.45 8.64
CA PRO A 619 -27.06 14.59 7.72
C PRO A 619 -26.07 15.62 8.26
N SER A 620 -24.81 15.22 8.35
CA SER A 620 -23.68 15.88 9.03
C SER A 620 -23.32 17.29 8.54
N ASN A 621 -24.06 17.85 7.58
CA ASN A 621 -23.71 19.10 6.91
C ASN A 621 -24.74 20.22 7.05
N LYS A 622 -25.80 20.10 7.86
CA LYS A 622 -26.85 21.16 7.87
C LYS A 622 -26.62 22.35 8.81
N LYS A 623 -25.69 22.31 9.78
CA LYS A 623 -25.40 23.46 10.69
C LYS A 623 -23.95 23.52 11.19
N ILE A 624 -22.95 23.41 10.31
CA ILE A 624 -21.56 23.72 10.71
C ILE A 624 -21.38 25.23 10.64
N ILE A 625 -21.44 25.90 11.79
CA ILE A 625 -20.74 27.17 11.95
C ILE A 625 -19.26 26.82 11.87
N THR A 626 -18.58 27.30 10.82
CA THR A 626 -17.15 27.08 10.62
C THR A 626 -16.40 27.56 11.86
N GLN A 627 -15.80 26.64 12.60
CA GLN A 627 -14.96 26.93 13.75
C GLN A 627 -13.87 27.92 13.32
N THR A 628 -13.63 28.96 14.13
CA THR A 628 -12.54 29.91 13.93
C THR A 628 -11.21 29.16 13.99
N ASN A 629 -10.59 28.96 12.83
CA ASN A 629 -9.29 28.30 12.75
C ASN A 629 -8.20 29.23 13.30
N PHE A 630 -7.29 28.68 14.10
CA PHE A 630 -6.07 29.40 14.48
C PHE A 630 -5.24 29.73 13.23
N TYR A 631 -4.82 30.98 13.08
CA TYR A 631 -3.90 31.38 12.03
C TYR A 631 -2.53 30.75 12.26
N SER A 632 -1.88 30.27 11.20
CA SER A 632 -0.56 29.64 11.31
C SER A 632 0.50 30.69 11.69
N THR A 633 1.15 30.50 12.85
CA THR A 633 2.30 31.30 13.31
C THR A 633 3.64 30.74 12.83
N LYS A 634 3.63 29.72 11.95
CA LYS A 634 4.87 29.21 11.36
C LYS A 634 5.50 30.32 10.51
N ASN A 635 6.68 30.78 10.91
CA ASN A 635 7.53 31.63 10.07
C ASN A 635 7.59 31.03 8.66
N LYS A 636 7.28 31.83 7.64
CA LYS A 636 7.46 31.43 6.24
C LYS A 636 8.90 30.91 6.11
N ARG A 637 9.05 29.63 5.75
CA ARG A 637 10.36 29.00 5.55
C ARG A 637 11.18 29.90 4.63
N ARG A 638 12.30 30.45 5.12
CA ARG A 638 13.30 31.10 4.25
C ARG A 638 13.69 30.09 3.17
N LYS A 639 13.65 30.52 1.91
CA LYS A 639 14.03 29.70 0.75
C LYS A 639 15.52 29.43 0.91
N ILE A 640 15.90 28.18 1.20
CA ILE A 640 17.30 27.79 1.27
C ILE A 640 17.81 27.79 -0.18
N GLU A 641 18.71 28.70 -0.51
CA GLU A 641 19.52 28.58 -1.74
C GLU A 641 20.26 27.25 -1.65
N ASN A 642 20.06 26.37 -2.64
CA ASN A 642 20.64 25.00 -2.75
C ASN A 642 19.78 23.80 -2.31
N ASP A 643 18.46 23.92 -2.19
CA ASP A 643 17.60 22.72 -2.10
C ASP A 643 17.42 22.03 -3.48
N LEU A 644 17.51 20.70 -3.50
CA LEU A 644 17.36 19.84 -4.70
C LEU A 644 15.90 19.82 -5.17
N THR A 645 15.52 20.93 -5.80
CA THR A 645 14.17 21.25 -6.22
C THR A 645 14.00 21.10 -7.73
N LYS A 646 12.77 20.84 -8.17
CA LYS A 646 12.46 20.83 -9.61
C LYS A 646 12.66 22.24 -10.19
N PRO A 647 13.10 22.37 -11.45
CA PRO A 647 13.27 23.68 -12.07
C PRO A 647 11.93 24.40 -12.15
N SER A 648 11.96 25.72 -11.93
CA SER A 648 10.88 26.63 -12.27
C SER A 648 10.68 26.70 -13.79
N ARG A 649 9.60 27.35 -14.22
CA ARG A 649 9.33 27.54 -15.66
C ARG A 649 10.44 28.34 -16.35
N LEU A 650 10.94 29.39 -15.70
CA LEU A 650 12.04 30.22 -16.23
C LEU A 650 13.31 29.39 -16.34
N GLU A 651 13.71 28.70 -15.28
CA GLU A 651 14.89 27.83 -15.29
C GLU A 651 14.78 26.71 -16.33
N THR A 652 13.58 26.15 -16.53
CA THR A 652 13.34 25.13 -17.57
C THR A 652 13.62 25.70 -18.96
N ARG A 653 13.15 26.93 -19.24
CA ARG A 653 13.40 27.61 -20.52
C ARG A 653 14.89 27.92 -20.69
N ASP A 654 15.51 28.53 -19.68
CA ASP A 654 16.91 28.95 -19.77
C ASP A 654 17.86 27.75 -19.94
N LEU A 655 17.61 26.64 -19.22
CA LEU A 655 18.36 25.40 -19.40
C LEU A 655 18.11 24.75 -20.77
N SER A 656 16.87 24.78 -21.27
CA SER A 656 16.56 24.25 -22.61
C SER A 656 17.23 25.06 -23.71
N ASP A 657 17.27 26.39 -23.57
CA ASP A 657 17.95 27.28 -24.52
C ASP A 657 19.47 27.08 -24.48
N LEU A 658 20.04 26.85 -23.28
CA LEU A 658 21.44 26.49 -23.10
C LEU A 658 21.77 25.18 -23.84
N PHE A 659 20.99 24.13 -23.65
CA PHE A 659 21.24 22.83 -24.30
C PHE A 659 21.03 22.82 -25.81
N LEU A 660 20.10 23.64 -26.30
CA LEU A 660 19.77 23.72 -27.73
C LEU A 660 20.60 24.78 -28.48
N ASN A 661 21.59 25.39 -27.82
CA ASN A 661 22.40 26.48 -28.38
C ASN A 661 21.56 27.64 -28.94
N LYS A 662 20.39 27.92 -28.34
CA LYS A 662 19.49 28.99 -28.80
C LYS A 662 19.90 30.38 -28.30
N LYS A 663 20.89 30.48 -27.42
CA LYS A 663 21.61 31.72 -27.08
C LYS A 663 23.11 31.56 -27.31
N LEU A 664 23.63 32.24 -28.32
CA LEU A 664 25.03 32.62 -28.40
C LEU A 664 25.32 33.61 -27.25
N ASN A 665 26.30 33.28 -26.39
CA ASN A 665 27.05 34.15 -25.48
C ASN A 665 26.32 35.30 -24.75
N VAL A 666 26.18 35.21 -23.42
CA VAL A 666 26.84 36.12 -22.45
C VAL A 666 26.85 35.43 -21.07
N LEU A 667 27.92 34.74 -20.74
CA LEU A 667 28.46 34.73 -19.38
C LEU A 667 29.94 35.09 -19.54
N LYS A 668 30.19 36.37 -19.88
CA LYS A 668 31.46 36.98 -19.52
C LYS A 668 31.38 37.27 -18.04
N GLU A 669 32.36 36.77 -17.31
CA GLU A 669 32.73 37.21 -15.97
C GLU A 669 32.55 38.73 -15.85
N GLN A 670 31.82 39.16 -14.84
CA GLN A 670 31.97 40.49 -14.28
C GLN A 670 32.52 40.34 -12.87
N ASP A 671 33.81 40.03 -12.81
CA ASP A 671 34.68 40.58 -11.78
C ASP A 671 34.86 42.07 -12.08
N ILE A 672 33.96 42.93 -11.58
CA ILE A 672 34.27 44.35 -11.38
C ILE A 672 33.65 44.82 -10.05
N GLU A 673 34.57 45.12 -9.14
CA GLU A 673 34.50 45.99 -7.98
C GLU A 673 33.37 47.03 -7.99
N HIS A 674 32.65 47.15 -6.87
CA HIS A 674 32.35 48.45 -6.29
C HIS A 674 32.33 48.37 -4.77
N SER A 675 33.46 48.80 -4.21
CA SER A 675 33.61 49.36 -2.86
C SER A 675 32.86 50.71 -2.76
N TYR A 676 32.69 51.18 -1.52
CA TYR A 676 32.10 52.46 -1.05
C TYR A 676 30.56 52.42 -0.84
N PHE A 677 29.97 52.72 0.32
CA PHE A 677 30.36 53.56 1.46
C PHE A 677 29.93 52.95 2.82
N LYS A 678 30.83 53.07 3.82
CA LYS A 678 30.49 53.27 5.24
C LYS A 678 30.37 54.78 5.45
N GLU A 679 29.34 55.24 6.16
CA GLU A 679 29.32 56.34 7.15
C GLU A 679 27.89 56.89 7.32
N HIS A 680 27.17 56.39 8.33
CA HIS A 680 26.75 57.09 9.56
C HIS A 680 25.64 56.32 10.27
#